data_AF-A0AAN6UWU1-F1
#
_entry.id   AF-A0AAN6UWU1-F1
#
_cell.length_a   1.000
_cell.length_b   1.000
_cell.length_c   1.000
_cell.angle_alpha   90.00
_cell.angle_beta   90.00
_cell.angle_gamma   90.00
#
_symmetry.space_group_name_H-M   'P 1'
#
loop_
_entity.id
_entity.type
_entity.pdbx_description
1 polymer ?
#
loop_
_entity_poly.entity_id
_entity_poly.type
_entity_poly.pdbx_seq_one_letter_code
_entity_poly.pdbx_strand_id
1 'polypeptide(L)'
;MGDQKRMKDLSTGLALAAGKNEAARAKAQANLRRIRRHRTGAAVDQDGNDTSEYADAVEEGLVLNEYENQVALEVVAPGDIPVGFDAIGGHDDIIDELKESIIYPLTMPHLYRHGGALLAAPSGVLLYGPPGCGKTMLAKAVARESGASFINLHISTLTEKWYGDSNKLVRAVFSLAQKLQPAIIFIDEMDAVLGTRMSGEHEASGMVKAEFMTLWDGLTSTNASGTPNRIVVLGATNRINDIDPAILRRMPKKFPVSLPKFEQRLRILQLVLGDTKRDAENLDLDYIAKPSQPSSTGANSKISGDESSPASQAANKVFTHVDLDGHALPPSPAPSSPLSGRKRYALATELVYTDSKDQYGASSIPIYQSATFKQTSSSGGSEYDYTRSGNPTRTHLERHMAKIMNASRALAVSSGMGALDVITRLLKPGDEVITGDDLYGGTNRLLTYLKNNQGVIVHHVDTTNADTVTEVISDKTAMVLLETPTNPLIKIVDIPTIARATHQASSKAVVVVDNTMLSPMLLNPLDIGADIVYESGTKYLSGHHDIMAGVIACNDPALGDKMYFTINSTGCGLSPNDSFLLMRGVKTLAIRMEKQQANAQRIAEFLESHGFRVRYPGLKSHPQYDLHWSMARGAGAVLSFETGNIGLSERIVEAARLWGISVSFGCVNSLISMPCRMSHASIDAKTREERQMPEDIIRLCVGIEDADDLIEDLSRALVQAGAVTVTLDGFHVGDATTSA
;
A
#
# COMPACT_ATOMS: atom_id res chain seq x y z
N MET A 1 -37.92 -12.82 -21.93
CA MET A 1 -36.54 -13.36 -21.88
C MET A 1 -35.60 -12.55 -20.97
N GLY A 2 -35.82 -11.25 -20.74
CA GLY A 2 -34.98 -10.42 -19.85
C GLY A 2 -35.14 -10.69 -18.34
N ASP A 3 -36.35 -10.98 -17.86
CA ASP A 3 -36.59 -11.18 -16.42
C ASP A 3 -36.05 -12.50 -15.87
N GLN A 4 -36.03 -13.56 -16.68
CA GLN A 4 -35.42 -14.84 -16.28
C GLN A 4 -33.90 -14.77 -16.16
N LYS A 5 -33.24 -13.91 -16.96
CA LYS A 5 -31.79 -13.72 -16.89
C LYS A 5 -31.40 -12.87 -15.67
N ARG A 6 -32.17 -11.81 -15.37
CA ARG A 6 -32.02 -10.99 -14.15
C ARG A 6 -32.22 -11.79 -12.87
N MET A 7 -33.21 -12.70 -12.82
CA MET A 7 -33.41 -13.57 -11.66
C MET A 7 -32.28 -14.61 -11.50
N LYS A 8 -31.72 -15.12 -12.61
CA LYS A 8 -30.56 -16.02 -12.56
C LYS A 8 -29.29 -15.31 -12.09
N ASP A 9 -29.06 -14.08 -12.51
CA ASP A 9 -27.88 -13.31 -12.11
C ASP A 9 -27.98 -12.88 -10.64
N LEU A 10 -29.17 -12.52 -10.15
CA LEU A 10 -29.41 -12.28 -8.72
C LEU A 10 -29.24 -13.56 -7.89
N SER A 11 -29.76 -14.71 -8.36
CA SER A 11 -29.61 -15.97 -7.63
C SER A 11 -28.16 -16.44 -7.57
N THR A 12 -27.37 -16.16 -8.62
CA THR A 12 -25.96 -16.53 -8.70
C THR A 12 -25.09 -15.61 -7.83
N GLY A 13 -25.40 -14.31 -7.78
CA GLY A 13 -24.78 -13.36 -6.86
C GLY A 13 -25.09 -13.66 -5.38
N LEU A 14 -26.32 -14.07 -5.08
CA LEU A 14 -26.73 -14.52 -3.74
C LEU A 14 -26.04 -15.84 -3.35
N ALA A 15 -25.86 -16.78 -4.29
CA ALA A 15 -25.14 -18.03 -4.06
C ALA A 15 -23.63 -17.82 -3.82
N LEU A 16 -23.00 -16.88 -4.53
CA LEU A 16 -21.60 -16.50 -4.32
C LEU A 16 -21.37 -15.76 -2.99
N ALA A 17 -22.31 -14.90 -2.58
CA ALA A 17 -22.29 -14.26 -1.27
C ALA A 17 -22.55 -15.27 -0.13
N ALA A 18 -23.45 -16.23 -0.34
CA ALA A 18 -23.70 -17.33 0.58
C ALA A 18 -22.48 -18.25 0.72
N GLY A 19 -21.79 -18.59 -0.39
CA GLY A 19 -20.58 -19.41 -0.37
C GLY A 19 -19.38 -18.75 0.32
N LYS A 20 -19.21 -17.42 0.18
CA LYS A 20 -18.21 -16.66 0.96
C LYS A 20 -18.54 -16.64 2.46
N ASN A 21 -19.82 -16.51 2.82
CA ASN A 21 -20.28 -16.61 4.21
C ASN A 21 -20.14 -18.03 4.77
N GLU A 22 -20.29 -19.07 3.94
CA GLU A 22 -20.16 -20.46 4.33
C GLU A 22 -18.70 -20.87 4.57
N ALA A 23 -17.76 -20.41 3.72
CA ALA A 23 -16.33 -20.58 3.94
C ALA A 23 -15.82 -19.82 5.17
N ALA A 24 -16.32 -18.59 5.40
CA ALA A 24 -16.04 -17.83 6.62
C ALA A 24 -16.58 -18.54 7.87
N ARG A 25 -17.81 -19.08 7.80
CA ARG A 25 -18.40 -19.91 8.87
C ARG A 25 -17.60 -21.19 9.12
N ALA A 26 -17.14 -21.87 8.09
CA ALA A 26 -16.32 -23.07 8.22
C ALA A 26 -14.96 -22.77 8.88
N LYS A 27 -14.31 -21.65 8.52
CA LYS A 27 -13.06 -21.18 9.14
C LYS A 27 -13.27 -20.75 10.60
N ALA A 28 -14.35 -20.04 10.90
CA ALA A 28 -14.73 -19.68 12.26
C ALA A 28 -15.03 -20.92 13.12
N GLN A 29 -15.77 -21.89 12.59
CA GLN A 29 -16.04 -23.17 13.28
C GLN A 29 -14.77 -24.00 13.49
N ALA A 30 -13.83 -24.00 12.54
CA ALA A 30 -12.54 -24.66 12.69
C ALA A 30 -11.70 -24.00 13.80
N ASN A 31 -11.66 -22.67 13.85
CA ASN A 31 -10.98 -21.93 14.93
C ASN A 31 -11.62 -22.22 16.31
N LEU A 32 -12.95 -22.23 16.40
CA LEU A 32 -13.67 -22.58 17.63
C LEU A 32 -13.42 -24.03 18.07
N ARG A 33 -13.35 -24.98 17.12
CA ARG A 33 -13.01 -26.38 17.40
C ARG A 33 -11.59 -26.52 17.94
N ARG A 34 -10.63 -25.73 17.44
CA ARG A 34 -9.24 -25.69 17.95
C ARG A 34 -9.16 -25.09 19.36
N ILE A 35 -9.88 -23.99 19.62
CA ILE A 35 -9.98 -23.39 20.96
C ILE A 35 -10.55 -24.40 21.97
N ARG A 36 -11.54 -25.21 21.57
CA ARG A 36 -12.13 -26.26 22.41
C ARG A 36 -11.16 -27.42 22.69
N ARG A 37 -10.45 -27.93 21.67
CA ARG A 37 -9.43 -29.00 21.84
C ARG A 37 -8.32 -28.60 22.80
N HIS A 38 -7.93 -27.33 22.80
CA HIS A 38 -6.87 -26.82 23.68
C HIS A 38 -7.31 -26.67 25.14
N ARG A 39 -8.64 -26.56 25.41
CA ARG A 39 -9.21 -26.50 26.77
C ARG A 39 -9.39 -27.85 27.43
N THR A 40 -9.68 -28.89 26.65
CA THR A 40 -9.88 -30.26 27.14
C THR A 40 -8.56 -31.04 27.27
N GLY A 41 -7.42 -30.34 27.38
CA GLY A 41 -6.09 -30.95 27.30
C GLY A 41 -5.98 -32.22 28.16
N ALA A 42 -5.58 -33.32 27.50
CA ALA A 42 -5.09 -34.58 28.03
C ALA A 42 -5.19 -34.75 29.56
N ALA A 43 -6.34 -35.23 30.04
CA ALA A 43 -6.42 -35.85 31.36
C ALA A 43 -5.99 -37.32 31.22
N VAL A 44 -4.68 -37.58 31.38
CA VAL A 44 -4.21 -38.92 31.73
C VAL A 44 -4.28 -38.97 33.25
N ASP A 45 -5.21 -39.77 33.78
CA ASP A 45 -5.27 -40.01 35.22
C ASP A 45 -4.13 -40.96 35.65
N GLN A 46 -3.76 -40.94 36.93
CA GLN A 46 -2.58 -41.66 37.46
C GLN A 46 -2.61 -43.20 37.30
N ASP A 47 -3.71 -43.76 36.80
CA ASP A 47 -3.90 -45.19 36.56
C ASP A 47 -3.97 -45.58 35.07
N GLY A 48 -3.72 -44.65 34.13
CA GLY A 48 -3.52 -44.98 32.71
C GLY A 48 -4.77 -45.44 31.94
N ASN A 49 -5.98 -45.13 32.41
CA ASN A 49 -7.21 -45.38 31.66
C ASN A 49 -7.59 -44.21 30.75
N ASP A 50 -7.93 -44.52 29.51
CA ASP A 50 -8.45 -43.62 28.49
C ASP A 50 -9.89 -43.21 28.84
N THR A 51 -10.12 -41.94 29.14
CA THR A 51 -11.43 -41.39 29.54
C THR A 51 -12.18 -40.80 28.34
N SER A 52 -11.92 -41.29 27.13
CA SER A 52 -12.54 -40.83 25.88
C SER A 52 -14.09 -40.85 25.89
N GLU A 53 -14.74 -41.59 26.79
CA GLU A 53 -16.21 -41.59 26.94
C GLU A 53 -16.78 -40.40 27.74
N TYR A 54 -15.98 -39.66 28.52
CA TYR A 54 -16.46 -38.47 29.25
C TYR A 54 -16.35 -37.17 28.44
N ALA A 55 -15.63 -37.18 27.31
CA ALA A 55 -15.48 -36.02 26.43
C ALA A 55 -16.70 -35.81 25.50
N ASP A 56 -17.50 -36.85 25.26
CA ASP A 56 -18.65 -36.82 24.35
C ASP A 56 -19.94 -36.24 25.00
N ALA A 57 -19.93 -35.97 26.31
CA ALA A 57 -21.12 -35.51 27.04
C ALA A 57 -21.28 -33.98 27.16
N VAL A 58 -20.47 -33.16 26.47
CA VAL A 58 -20.60 -31.68 26.46
C VAL A 58 -20.69 -31.16 25.01
N GLU A 59 -21.60 -31.77 24.24
CA GLU A 59 -21.91 -31.42 22.85
C GLU A 59 -22.98 -30.31 22.72
N GLU A 60 -23.20 -29.45 23.73
CA GLU A 60 -24.06 -28.27 23.53
C GLU A 60 -23.30 -27.17 22.76
N GLY A 61 -23.73 -26.98 21.51
CA GLY A 61 -23.11 -26.09 20.53
C GLY A 61 -23.05 -24.64 20.98
N LEU A 62 -21.86 -24.02 20.85
CA LEU A 62 -21.75 -22.56 20.92
C LEU A 62 -22.50 -22.00 19.70
N VAL A 63 -23.73 -21.53 19.89
CA VAL A 63 -24.47 -20.86 18.81
C VAL A 63 -23.94 -19.44 18.69
N LEU A 64 -23.27 -19.15 17.57
CA LEU A 64 -22.82 -17.81 17.22
C LEU A 64 -23.86 -17.10 16.34
N ASN A 65 -24.14 -15.84 16.65
CA ASN A 65 -24.92 -14.97 15.80
C ASN A 65 -24.09 -14.52 14.57
N GLU A 66 -24.74 -13.86 13.62
CA GLU A 66 -24.11 -13.44 12.36
C GLU A 66 -22.88 -12.54 12.56
N TYR A 67 -22.94 -11.60 13.52
CA TYR A 67 -21.83 -10.67 13.81
C TYR A 67 -20.70 -11.35 14.59
N GLU A 68 -21.02 -12.26 15.50
CA GLU A 68 -20.03 -13.06 16.23
C GLU A 68 -19.25 -13.99 15.29
N ASN A 69 -19.90 -14.53 14.26
CA ASN A 69 -19.21 -15.30 13.21
C ASN A 69 -18.20 -14.44 12.43
N GLN A 70 -18.48 -13.14 12.25
CA GLN A 70 -17.53 -12.23 11.61
C GLN A 70 -16.35 -11.94 12.51
N VAL A 71 -16.58 -11.68 13.80
CA VAL A 71 -15.50 -11.46 14.78
C VAL A 71 -14.66 -12.73 15.01
N ALA A 72 -15.27 -13.91 14.93
CA ALA A 72 -14.59 -15.20 15.11
C ALA A 72 -13.44 -15.45 14.10
N LEU A 73 -13.42 -14.75 12.96
CA LEU A 73 -12.31 -14.78 12.01
C LEU A 73 -11.04 -14.12 12.54
N GLU A 74 -11.19 -13.13 13.42
CA GLU A 74 -10.11 -12.35 14.05
C GLU A 74 -9.63 -12.96 15.37
N VAL A 75 -10.22 -14.10 15.77
CA VAL A 75 -9.85 -14.82 16.99
C VAL A 75 -8.73 -15.80 16.70
N VAL A 76 -7.63 -15.66 17.44
CA VAL A 76 -6.48 -16.56 17.42
C VAL A 76 -6.51 -17.45 18.65
N ALA A 77 -6.41 -18.77 18.44
CA ALA A 77 -6.34 -19.74 19.52
C ALA A 77 -4.95 -19.66 20.20
N PRO A 78 -4.84 -19.89 21.53
CA PRO A 78 -3.57 -19.77 22.24
C PRO A 78 -2.43 -20.61 21.65
N GLY A 79 -2.72 -21.85 21.24
CA GLY A 79 -1.73 -22.77 20.64
C GLY A 79 -1.27 -22.38 19.23
N ASP A 80 -2.03 -21.53 18.53
CA ASP A 80 -1.69 -21.04 17.20
C ASP A 80 -0.86 -19.74 17.25
N ILE A 81 -0.62 -19.17 18.44
CA ILE A 81 0.23 -17.99 18.62
C ILE A 81 1.69 -18.44 18.63
N PRO A 82 2.53 -18.09 17.65
CA PRO A 82 3.89 -18.66 17.53
C PRO A 82 4.93 -18.05 18.48
N VAL A 83 4.55 -17.04 19.27
CA VAL A 83 5.46 -16.23 20.09
C VAL A 83 5.19 -16.46 21.58
N GLY A 84 6.20 -16.91 22.33
CA GLY A 84 6.23 -16.93 23.80
C GLY A 84 7.13 -15.84 24.37
N PHE A 85 7.30 -15.80 25.70
CA PHE A 85 8.20 -14.83 26.34
C PHE A 85 9.68 -15.06 26.00
N ASP A 86 10.04 -16.29 25.65
CA ASP A 86 11.37 -16.70 25.17
C ASP A 86 11.81 -16.00 23.88
N ALA A 87 10.83 -15.63 23.04
CA ALA A 87 11.06 -14.88 21.80
C ALA A 87 11.18 -13.36 22.01
N ILE A 88 11.08 -12.86 23.25
CA ILE A 88 11.16 -11.43 23.56
C ILE A 88 12.55 -11.10 24.12
N GLY A 89 13.29 -10.26 23.39
CA GLY A 89 14.61 -9.80 23.81
C GLY A 89 14.51 -8.67 24.85
N GLY A 90 14.43 -9.04 26.14
CA GLY A 90 14.40 -8.11 27.27
C GLY A 90 13.00 -7.84 27.84
N HIS A 91 12.87 -6.77 28.63
CA HIS A 91 11.67 -6.41 29.40
C HIS A 91 11.27 -7.38 30.51
N ASP A 92 12.22 -8.09 31.12
CA ASP A 92 11.97 -9.07 32.20
C ASP A 92 11.10 -8.49 33.34
N ASP A 93 11.40 -7.26 33.77
CA ASP A 93 10.60 -6.54 34.77
C ASP A 93 9.12 -6.38 34.35
N ILE A 94 8.88 -6.05 33.08
CA ILE A 94 7.52 -5.88 32.55
C ILE A 94 6.84 -7.23 32.35
N ILE A 95 7.59 -8.25 31.91
CA ILE A 95 7.09 -9.61 31.73
C ILE A 95 6.62 -10.18 33.07
N ASP A 96 7.40 -10.00 34.13
CA ASP A 96 7.02 -10.47 35.47
C ASP A 96 5.82 -9.69 36.01
N GLU A 97 5.76 -8.37 35.81
CA GLU A 97 4.58 -7.57 36.16
C GLU A 97 3.32 -7.98 35.36
N LEU A 98 3.46 -8.35 34.09
CA LEU A 98 2.37 -8.84 33.24
C LEU A 98 1.93 -10.25 33.64
N LYS A 99 2.85 -11.12 34.09
CA LYS A 99 2.51 -12.43 34.65
C LYS A 99 1.64 -12.28 35.89
N GLU A 100 2.05 -11.41 36.81
CA GLU A 100 1.30 -11.13 38.03
C GLU A 100 -0.03 -10.43 37.77
N SER A 101 -0.04 -9.45 36.84
CA SER A 101 -1.22 -8.61 36.62
C SER A 101 -2.25 -9.26 35.69
N ILE A 102 -1.86 -10.16 34.78
CA ILE A 102 -2.75 -10.72 33.74
C ILE A 102 -2.78 -12.26 33.80
N ILE A 103 -1.63 -12.93 33.77
CA ILE A 103 -1.57 -14.38 33.60
C ILE A 103 -2.08 -15.12 34.84
N TYR A 104 -1.62 -14.77 36.04
CA TYR A 104 -2.05 -15.46 37.26
C TYR A 104 -3.56 -15.27 37.54
N PRO A 105 -4.14 -14.07 37.40
CA PRO A 105 -5.60 -13.90 37.52
C PRO A 105 -6.42 -14.69 36.49
N LEU A 106 -5.90 -14.88 35.26
CA LEU A 106 -6.59 -15.65 34.21
C LEU A 106 -6.47 -17.17 34.40
N THR A 107 -5.30 -17.66 34.82
CA THR A 107 -4.97 -19.09 34.94
C THR A 107 -5.34 -19.68 36.31
N MET A 108 -5.32 -18.89 37.39
CA MET A 108 -5.57 -19.34 38.76
C MET A 108 -6.79 -18.65 39.43
N PRO A 109 -7.98 -18.62 38.79
CA PRO A 109 -9.12 -17.82 39.27
C PRO A 109 -9.65 -18.21 40.66
N HIS A 110 -9.31 -19.40 41.17
CA HIS A 110 -9.71 -19.87 42.50
C HIS A 110 -8.92 -19.20 43.63
N LEU A 111 -7.65 -18.82 43.41
CA LEU A 111 -6.82 -18.09 44.39
C LEU A 111 -7.26 -16.64 44.53
N TYR A 112 -7.82 -16.08 43.47
CA TYR A 112 -8.26 -14.69 43.38
C TYR A 112 -9.77 -14.51 43.64
N ARG A 113 -10.46 -15.58 44.07
CA ARG A 113 -11.92 -15.61 44.31
C ARG A 113 -12.36 -15.00 45.64
N HIS A 114 -11.45 -14.96 46.62
CA HIS A 114 -11.70 -14.48 47.99
C HIS A 114 -10.93 -13.20 48.36
N GLY A 115 -10.03 -12.75 47.49
CA GLY A 115 -9.39 -11.44 47.58
C GLY A 115 -10.33 -10.36 47.06
N GLY A 116 -10.40 -9.21 47.73
CA GLY A 116 -11.18 -8.06 47.23
C GLY A 116 -10.75 -7.60 45.82
N ALA A 117 -11.41 -6.59 45.26
CA ALA A 117 -11.21 -6.10 43.88
C ALA A 117 -9.74 -5.79 43.48
N LEU A 118 -8.81 -5.70 44.44
CA LEU A 118 -7.37 -5.55 44.26
C LEU A 118 -6.67 -6.80 43.70
N LEU A 119 -7.30 -7.96 43.80
CA LEU A 119 -6.74 -9.26 43.42
C LEU A 119 -7.41 -9.84 42.15
N ALA A 120 -8.46 -9.20 41.62
CA ALA A 120 -9.08 -9.61 40.36
C ALA A 120 -8.23 -9.20 39.14
N ALA A 121 -8.43 -9.89 38.01
CA ALA A 121 -7.82 -9.48 36.74
C ALA A 121 -8.24 -8.03 36.42
N PRO A 122 -7.31 -7.15 36.03
CA PRO A 122 -7.64 -5.78 35.66
C PRO A 122 -8.56 -5.80 34.44
N SER A 123 -9.59 -4.95 34.45
CA SER A 123 -10.47 -4.80 33.30
C SER A 123 -9.75 -4.25 32.07
N GLY A 124 -8.60 -3.58 32.27
CA GLY A 124 -7.81 -2.98 31.22
C GLY A 124 -6.32 -2.89 31.53
N VAL A 125 -5.50 -3.16 30.52
CA VAL A 125 -4.05 -2.97 30.54
C VAL A 125 -3.59 -2.18 29.31
N LEU A 126 -2.69 -1.21 29.49
CA LEU A 126 -2.12 -0.41 28.40
C LEU A 126 -0.60 -0.61 28.28
N LEU A 127 -0.15 -0.98 27.08
CA LEU A 127 1.24 -0.97 26.67
C LEU A 127 1.50 0.31 25.86
N TYR A 128 2.46 1.14 26.29
CA TYR A 128 2.75 2.40 25.61
C TYR A 128 4.24 2.65 25.43
N GLY A 129 4.63 3.29 24.33
CA GLY A 129 6.02 3.62 24.05
C GLY A 129 6.28 3.72 22.55
N PRO A 130 7.52 4.06 22.12
CA PRO A 130 7.86 4.29 20.73
C PRO A 130 7.44 3.13 19.79
N PRO A 131 7.18 3.41 18.50
CA PRO A 131 6.90 2.36 17.52
C PRO A 131 8.09 1.40 17.40
N GLY A 132 7.82 0.13 17.10
CA GLY A 132 8.86 -0.88 16.90
C GLY A 132 9.41 -1.56 18.16
N CYS A 133 8.99 -1.16 19.38
CA CYS A 133 9.47 -1.80 20.62
C CYS A 133 8.75 -3.12 21.01
N GLY A 134 8.09 -3.82 20.09
CA GLY A 134 7.53 -5.14 20.36
C GLY A 134 6.22 -5.21 21.18
N LYS A 135 5.45 -4.12 21.31
CA LYS A 135 4.18 -4.08 22.08
C LYS A 135 3.17 -5.17 21.67
N THR A 136 2.92 -5.33 20.38
CA THR A 136 2.01 -6.35 19.83
C THR A 136 2.55 -7.77 20.03
N MET A 137 3.88 -7.94 20.01
CA MET A 137 4.55 -9.21 20.27
C MET A 137 4.40 -9.63 21.75
N LEU A 138 4.57 -8.68 22.67
CA LEU A 138 4.35 -8.86 24.10
C LEU A 138 2.89 -9.23 24.42
N ALA A 139 1.93 -8.57 23.77
CA ALA A 139 0.51 -8.88 23.90
C ALA A 139 0.17 -10.32 23.47
N LYS A 140 0.75 -10.77 22.36
CA LYS A 140 0.58 -12.15 21.86
C LYS A 140 1.21 -13.18 22.81
N ALA A 141 2.41 -12.91 23.33
CA ALA A 141 3.07 -13.78 24.31
C ALA A 141 2.22 -13.94 25.58
N VAL A 142 1.66 -12.84 26.12
CA VAL A 142 0.75 -12.90 27.27
C VAL A 142 -0.47 -13.80 27.00
N ALA A 143 -1.04 -13.75 25.80
CA ALA A 143 -2.18 -14.57 25.43
C ALA A 143 -1.85 -16.06 25.30
N ARG A 144 -0.68 -16.37 24.72
CA ARG A 144 -0.17 -17.75 24.63
C ARG A 144 0.03 -18.35 26.02
N GLU A 145 0.74 -17.64 26.90
CA GLU A 145 1.11 -18.11 28.24
C GLU A 145 -0.08 -18.16 29.21
N SER A 146 -1.08 -17.30 29.03
CA SER A 146 -2.34 -17.36 29.81
C SER A 146 -3.33 -18.41 29.30
N GLY A 147 -3.09 -19.02 28.14
CA GLY A 147 -4.07 -19.89 27.48
C GLY A 147 -5.35 -19.16 27.07
N ALA A 148 -5.29 -17.83 26.92
CA ALA A 148 -6.45 -16.99 26.63
C ALA A 148 -6.68 -16.85 25.13
N SER A 149 -7.95 -16.94 24.70
CA SER A 149 -8.32 -16.68 23.31
C SER A 149 -8.00 -15.22 22.96
N PHE A 150 -7.23 -14.99 21.91
CA PHE A 150 -6.78 -13.65 21.54
C PHE A 150 -7.67 -13.07 20.43
N ILE A 151 -8.45 -12.05 20.75
CA ILE A 151 -9.31 -11.35 19.79
C ILE A 151 -8.58 -10.10 19.34
N ASN A 152 -8.09 -10.10 18.10
CA ASN A 152 -7.34 -8.97 17.55
C ASN A 152 -8.28 -7.98 16.87
N LEU A 153 -8.42 -6.78 17.42
CA LEU A 153 -9.34 -5.77 16.90
C LEU A 153 -8.59 -4.74 16.05
N HIS A 154 -8.69 -4.84 14.73
CA HIS A 154 -8.15 -3.85 13.79
C HIS A 154 -9.13 -2.70 13.51
N ILE A 155 -8.59 -1.50 13.28
CA ILE A 155 -9.36 -0.26 13.04
C ILE A 155 -10.25 -0.32 11.77
N SER A 156 -9.77 -1.00 10.73
CA SER A 156 -10.52 -1.22 9.48
C SER A 156 -11.79 -2.04 9.73
N THR A 157 -11.73 -3.00 10.66
CA THR A 157 -12.88 -3.86 11.01
C THR A 157 -14.05 -3.08 11.62
N LEU A 158 -13.77 -1.97 12.31
CA LEU A 158 -14.81 -1.12 12.92
C LEU A 158 -15.34 -0.02 11.97
N THR A 159 -14.54 0.41 11.00
CA THR A 159 -14.79 1.61 10.17
C THR A 159 -15.25 1.31 8.74
N GLU A 160 -14.89 0.15 8.16
CA GLU A 160 -15.14 -0.12 6.72
C GLU A 160 -16.49 -0.79 6.40
N LYS A 161 -17.18 -1.38 7.38
CA LYS A 161 -18.40 -2.17 7.11
C LYS A 161 -19.66 -1.41 7.48
N TRP A 162 -20.18 -0.66 6.50
CA TRP A 162 -21.53 -0.08 6.44
C TRP A 162 -21.88 0.87 7.58
N TYR A 163 -22.10 2.14 7.22
CA TYR A 163 -22.62 3.19 8.10
C TYR A 163 -23.96 2.72 8.73
N GLY A 164 -23.90 2.10 9.92
CA GLY A 164 -25.06 1.54 10.64
C GLY A 164 -24.80 0.29 11.49
N ASP A 165 -23.81 -0.55 11.17
CA ASP A 165 -23.62 -1.86 11.84
C ASP A 165 -22.42 -1.93 12.83
N SER A 166 -21.58 -0.90 12.91
CA SER A 166 -20.41 -0.87 13.81
C SER A 166 -20.75 -1.12 15.29
N ASN A 167 -21.91 -0.64 15.78
CA ASN A 167 -22.35 -0.88 17.16
C ASN A 167 -22.67 -2.36 17.42
N LYS A 168 -23.22 -3.08 16.42
CA LYS A 168 -23.54 -4.50 16.54
C LYS A 168 -22.26 -5.35 16.53
N LEU A 169 -21.25 -4.95 15.76
CA LEU A 169 -19.92 -5.58 15.77
C LEU A 169 -19.23 -5.41 17.13
N VAL A 170 -19.27 -4.21 17.71
CA VAL A 170 -18.74 -3.97 19.06
C VAL A 170 -19.44 -4.86 20.10
N ARG A 171 -20.78 -4.96 20.07
CA ARG A 171 -21.53 -5.91 20.92
C ARG A 171 -21.12 -7.36 20.69
N ALA A 172 -20.89 -7.76 19.44
CA ALA A 172 -20.46 -9.10 19.10
C ALA A 172 -19.05 -9.43 19.62
N VAL A 173 -18.13 -8.47 19.63
CA VAL A 173 -16.78 -8.65 20.21
C VAL A 173 -16.86 -9.03 21.69
N PHE A 174 -17.58 -8.24 22.48
CA PHE A 174 -17.72 -8.51 23.92
C PHE A 174 -18.55 -9.76 24.20
N SER A 175 -19.61 -10.03 23.42
CA SER A 175 -20.42 -11.25 23.57
C SER A 175 -19.61 -12.51 23.23
N LEU A 176 -18.80 -12.47 22.17
CA LEU A 176 -17.92 -13.57 21.81
C LEU A 176 -16.82 -13.77 22.86
N ALA A 177 -16.21 -12.70 23.35
CA ALA A 177 -15.22 -12.77 24.44
C ALA A 177 -15.80 -13.45 25.70
N GLN A 178 -17.06 -13.17 26.05
CA GLN A 178 -17.77 -13.84 27.14
C GLN A 178 -17.93 -15.34 26.90
N LYS A 179 -18.21 -15.77 25.66
CA LYS A 179 -18.32 -17.19 25.30
C LYS A 179 -16.95 -17.89 25.26
N LEU A 180 -15.86 -17.16 25.04
CA LEU A 180 -14.50 -17.68 24.84
C LEU A 180 -13.55 -17.53 26.05
N GLN A 181 -14.06 -17.19 27.24
CA GLN A 181 -13.27 -16.99 28.46
C GLN A 181 -12.42 -18.21 28.91
N PRO A 182 -11.10 -18.07 29.17
CA PRO A 182 -10.36 -16.81 29.27
C PRO A 182 -10.09 -16.18 27.91
N ALA A 183 -10.25 -14.86 27.81
CA ALA A 183 -10.11 -14.12 26.55
C ALA A 183 -9.39 -12.78 26.76
N ILE A 184 -8.57 -12.41 25.79
CA ILE A 184 -7.91 -11.10 25.71
C ILE A 184 -8.44 -10.39 24.46
N ILE A 185 -9.04 -9.22 24.65
CA ILE A 185 -9.43 -8.33 23.55
C ILE A 185 -8.26 -7.36 23.35
N PHE A 186 -7.55 -7.50 22.23
CA PHE A 186 -6.40 -6.67 21.91
C PHE A 186 -6.76 -5.56 20.94
N ILE A 187 -6.35 -4.32 21.26
CA ILE A 187 -6.52 -3.15 20.41
C ILE A 187 -5.14 -2.59 20.10
N ASP A 188 -4.71 -2.72 18.85
CA ASP A 188 -3.51 -2.05 18.36
C ASP A 188 -3.83 -0.60 17.96
N GLU A 189 -2.85 0.30 18.09
CA GLU A 189 -3.00 1.73 17.78
C GLU A 189 -4.24 2.37 18.46
N MET A 190 -4.38 2.16 19.77
CA MET A 190 -5.53 2.66 20.54
C MET A 190 -5.79 4.16 20.37
N ASP A 191 -4.75 4.97 20.15
CA ASP A 191 -4.85 6.41 19.91
C ASP A 191 -5.64 6.76 18.64
N ALA A 192 -5.67 5.88 17.64
CA ALA A 192 -6.41 6.09 16.40
C ALA A 192 -7.94 5.90 16.56
N VAL A 193 -8.38 5.01 17.47
CA VAL A 193 -9.81 4.69 17.70
C VAL A 193 -10.37 5.36 18.94
N LEU A 194 -9.56 5.48 19.99
CA LEU A 194 -9.96 5.88 21.33
C LEU A 194 -9.20 7.14 21.80
N GLY A 195 -8.70 7.92 20.83
CA GLY A 195 -8.09 9.23 21.05
C GLY A 195 -9.09 10.31 21.44
N THR A 196 -8.58 11.41 21.97
CA THR A 196 -9.35 12.60 22.36
C THR A 196 -10.22 13.12 21.21
N ARG A 197 -11.46 13.52 21.52
CA ARG A 197 -12.39 14.06 20.52
C ARG A 197 -11.79 15.29 19.84
N MET A 198 -11.40 15.16 18.59
CA MET A 198 -11.00 16.28 17.77
C MET A 198 -12.25 17.02 17.25
N SER A 199 -12.20 18.35 17.19
CA SER A 199 -13.27 19.16 16.60
C SER A 199 -13.41 18.80 15.10
N GLY A 200 -14.42 17.99 14.77
CA GLY A 200 -14.67 17.48 13.41
C GLY A 200 -14.86 15.97 13.28
N GLU A 201 -14.78 15.19 14.37
CA GLU A 201 -15.14 13.76 14.31
C GLU A 201 -16.62 13.56 13.92
N HIS A 202 -16.87 12.68 12.94
CA HIS A 202 -18.22 12.25 12.57
C HIS A 202 -18.97 11.68 13.79
N GLU A 203 -20.23 12.09 14.01
CA GLU A 203 -21.08 11.64 15.13
C GLU A 203 -21.15 10.10 15.27
N ALA A 204 -21.05 9.38 14.15
CA ALA A 204 -21.03 7.91 14.11
C ALA A 204 -19.83 7.29 14.87
N SER A 205 -18.64 7.89 14.76
CA SER A 205 -17.45 7.43 15.50
C SER A 205 -17.63 7.66 17.01
N GLY A 206 -18.20 8.81 17.40
CA GLY A 206 -18.51 9.13 18.79
C GLY A 206 -19.48 8.13 19.44
N MET A 207 -20.48 7.64 18.70
CA MET A 207 -21.43 6.62 19.19
C MET A 207 -20.78 5.26 19.40
N VAL A 208 -19.90 4.81 18.48
CA VAL A 208 -19.18 3.53 18.62
C VAL A 208 -18.25 3.56 19.84
N LYS A 209 -17.53 4.68 20.05
CA LYS A 209 -16.68 4.86 21.25
C LYS A 209 -17.50 4.76 22.54
N ALA A 210 -18.70 5.37 22.58
CA ALA A 210 -19.58 5.33 23.74
C ALA A 210 -20.14 3.92 24.03
N GLU A 211 -20.56 3.20 22.99
CA GLU A 211 -21.02 1.81 23.09
C GLU A 211 -19.90 0.89 23.58
N PHE A 212 -18.69 1.03 23.03
CA PHE A 212 -17.51 0.27 23.44
C PHE A 212 -17.17 0.49 24.93
N MET A 213 -17.17 1.75 25.39
CA MET A 213 -16.94 2.08 26.80
C MET A 213 -18.01 1.47 27.72
N THR A 214 -19.27 1.48 27.30
CA THR A 214 -20.39 0.94 28.09
C THR A 214 -20.27 -0.56 28.29
N LEU A 215 -19.93 -1.30 27.22
CA LEU A 215 -19.72 -2.75 27.30
C LEU A 215 -18.48 -3.13 28.10
N TRP A 216 -17.42 -2.31 28.00
CA TRP A 216 -16.22 -2.49 28.80
C TRP A 216 -16.49 -2.32 30.29
N ASP A 217 -17.26 -1.29 30.69
CA ASP A 217 -17.67 -1.11 32.08
C ASP A 217 -18.46 -2.31 32.60
N GLY A 218 -19.28 -2.93 31.75
CA GLY A 218 -20.03 -4.15 32.06
C GLY A 218 -19.17 -5.37 32.42
N LEU A 219 -17.91 -5.42 31.99
CA LEU A 219 -16.97 -6.52 32.30
C LEU A 219 -16.57 -6.61 33.78
N THR A 220 -16.74 -5.52 34.54
CA THR A 220 -16.35 -5.44 35.96
C THR A 220 -17.35 -6.12 36.90
N SER A 221 -18.52 -6.54 36.40
CA SER A 221 -19.53 -7.24 37.18
C SER A 221 -19.28 -8.76 37.23
N THR A 222 -19.53 -9.39 38.37
CA THR A 222 -19.62 -10.86 38.48
C THR A 222 -20.69 -11.37 37.51
N ASN A 223 -20.38 -12.42 36.75
CA ASN A 223 -21.36 -13.04 35.85
C ASN A 223 -22.58 -13.54 36.65
N ALA A 224 -23.72 -13.75 35.98
CA ALA A 224 -24.97 -14.24 36.60
C ALA A 224 -24.81 -15.56 37.41
N SER A 225 -23.70 -16.28 37.23
CA SER A 225 -23.31 -17.50 37.93
C SER A 225 -22.36 -17.30 39.12
N GLY A 226 -22.06 -16.06 39.53
CA GLY A 226 -21.19 -15.75 40.68
C GLY A 226 -19.69 -16.04 40.43
N THR A 227 -19.27 -16.20 39.18
CA THR A 227 -17.87 -16.39 38.78
C THR A 227 -17.25 -15.07 38.31
N PRO A 228 -15.98 -14.78 38.67
CA PRO A 228 -15.28 -13.59 38.21
C PRO A 228 -15.03 -13.66 36.69
N ASN A 229 -15.21 -12.53 36.01
CA ASN A 229 -14.95 -12.42 34.57
C ASN A 229 -13.45 -12.61 34.26
N ARG A 230 -13.15 -13.48 33.29
CA ARG A 230 -11.79 -13.75 32.80
C ARG A 230 -11.57 -13.13 31.43
N ILE A 231 -11.90 -11.85 31.32
CA ILE A 231 -11.76 -11.05 30.11
C ILE A 231 -10.91 -9.84 30.43
N VAL A 232 -9.84 -9.63 29.66
CA VAL A 232 -8.95 -8.49 29.80
C VAL A 232 -8.92 -7.72 28.48
N VAL A 233 -9.09 -6.41 28.54
CA VAL A 233 -8.86 -5.52 27.39
C VAL A 233 -7.41 -5.06 27.43
N LEU A 234 -6.62 -5.43 26.42
CA LEU A 234 -5.21 -5.09 26.30
C LEU A 234 -5.00 -4.12 25.15
N GLY A 235 -4.39 -2.98 25.44
CA GLY A 235 -4.20 -1.90 24.49
C GLY A 235 -2.73 -1.65 24.16
N ALA A 236 -2.43 -1.29 22.91
CA ALA A 236 -1.12 -0.78 22.53
C ALA A 236 -1.24 0.63 21.92
N THR A 237 -0.32 1.53 22.28
CA THR A 237 -0.25 2.89 21.69
C THR A 237 1.19 3.39 21.57
N ASN A 238 1.43 4.26 20.58
CA ASN A 238 2.67 5.03 20.48
C ASN A 238 2.60 6.37 21.20
N ARG A 239 1.38 6.86 21.48
CA ARG A 239 1.12 8.23 21.96
C ARG A 239 0.09 8.21 23.09
N ILE A 240 0.55 7.89 24.30
CA ILE A 240 -0.32 7.85 25.49
C ILE A 240 -1.05 9.18 25.77
N ASN A 241 -0.46 10.31 25.38
CA ASN A 241 -1.04 11.65 25.58
C ASN A 241 -2.24 11.93 24.65
N ASP A 242 -2.38 11.17 23.56
CA ASP A 242 -3.44 11.38 22.58
C ASP A 242 -4.71 10.58 22.95
N ILE A 243 -4.61 9.65 23.91
CA ILE A 243 -5.72 8.79 24.37
C ILE A 243 -6.71 9.60 25.23
N ASP A 244 -8.01 9.35 25.01
CA ASP A 244 -9.07 9.94 25.81
C ASP A 244 -8.89 9.63 27.32
N PRO A 245 -8.93 10.65 28.22
CA PRO A 245 -8.83 10.44 29.66
C PRO A 245 -9.82 9.42 30.23
N ALA A 246 -11.01 9.27 29.65
CA ALA A 246 -12.00 8.27 30.05
C ALA A 246 -11.51 6.83 29.80
N ILE A 247 -10.72 6.61 28.75
CA ILE A 247 -10.11 5.32 28.42
C ILE A 247 -8.90 5.08 29.30
N LEU A 248 -8.08 6.10 29.55
CA LEU A 248 -6.96 6.01 30.49
C LEU A 248 -7.36 5.68 31.93
N ARG A 249 -8.60 6.00 32.35
CA ARG A 249 -9.18 5.59 33.65
C ARG A 249 -9.57 4.12 33.69
N ARG A 250 -9.91 3.52 32.54
CA ARG A 250 -10.29 2.10 32.39
C ARG A 250 -9.08 1.18 32.18
N MET A 251 -7.88 1.76 32.09
CA MET A 251 -6.60 1.07 32.02
C MET A 251 -5.78 1.32 33.30
N PRO A 252 -6.13 0.71 34.44
CA PRO A 252 -5.43 0.94 35.71
C PRO A 252 -3.96 0.53 35.69
N LYS A 253 -3.60 -0.48 34.88
CA LYS A 253 -2.23 -0.95 34.70
C LYS A 253 -1.66 -0.44 33.38
N LYS A 254 -0.53 0.29 33.45
CA LYS A 254 0.10 0.94 32.30
C LYS A 254 1.59 0.62 32.30
N PHE A 255 2.07 -0.04 31.25
CA PHE A 255 3.44 -0.49 31.15
C PHE A 255 4.20 0.28 30.06
N PRO A 256 5.26 1.02 30.42
CA PRO A 256 6.10 1.74 29.45
C PRO A 256 7.06 0.78 28.73
N VAL A 257 6.79 0.51 27.46
CA VAL A 257 7.67 -0.25 26.58
C VAL A 257 8.66 0.71 25.91
N SER A 258 9.70 1.06 26.66
CA SER A 258 10.76 2.00 26.24
C SER A 258 11.72 1.38 25.22
N LEU A 259 12.59 2.22 24.64
CA LEU A 259 13.65 1.73 23.74
C LEU A 259 14.57 0.74 24.48
N PRO A 260 14.96 -0.36 23.82
CA PRO A 260 15.77 -1.39 24.47
C PRO A 260 17.12 -0.83 24.89
N LYS A 261 17.55 -1.14 26.13
CA LYS A 261 18.89 -0.84 26.65
C LYS A 261 19.95 -1.71 25.96
N PHE A 262 21.23 -1.45 26.23
CA PHE A 262 22.35 -2.18 25.64
C PHE A 262 22.19 -3.71 25.73
N GLU A 263 21.97 -4.24 26.94
CA GLU A 263 21.79 -5.67 27.18
C GLU A 263 20.57 -6.24 26.43
N GLN A 264 19.49 -5.46 26.33
CA GLN A 264 18.27 -5.85 25.63
C GLN A 264 18.50 -5.87 24.11
N ARG A 265 19.21 -4.88 23.56
CA ARG A 265 19.59 -4.86 22.13
C ARG A 265 20.50 -6.04 21.78
N LEU A 266 21.45 -6.37 22.65
CA LEU A 266 22.31 -7.54 22.47
C LEU A 266 21.47 -8.83 22.46
N ARG A 267 20.50 -8.95 23.38
CA ARG A 267 19.61 -10.12 23.42
C ARG A 267 18.69 -10.21 22.19
N ILE A 268 18.15 -9.08 21.73
CA ILE A 268 17.37 -9.00 20.49
C ILE A 268 18.24 -9.46 19.30
N LEU A 269 19.47 -8.96 19.18
CA LEU A 269 20.40 -9.36 18.13
C LEU A 269 20.72 -10.86 18.21
N GLN A 270 20.90 -11.42 19.42
CA GLN A 270 21.13 -12.85 19.60
C GLN A 270 19.95 -13.71 19.16
N LEU A 271 18.72 -13.30 19.47
CA LEU A 271 17.49 -13.99 19.08
C LEU A 271 17.24 -13.88 17.57
N VAL A 272 17.35 -12.68 17.01
CA VAL A 272 17.14 -12.42 15.57
C VAL A 272 18.15 -13.17 14.71
N LEU A 273 19.42 -13.19 15.14
CA LEU A 273 20.49 -13.86 14.41
C LEU A 273 20.65 -15.33 14.81
N GLY A 274 19.76 -15.88 15.67
CA GLY A 274 19.92 -17.19 16.33
C GLY A 274 20.14 -18.34 15.35
N ASP A 275 19.35 -18.33 14.27
CA ASP A 275 19.40 -19.34 13.20
C ASP A 275 20.30 -18.93 12.02
N THR A 276 21.05 -17.83 12.15
CA THR A 276 21.90 -17.27 11.09
C THR A 276 23.36 -17.68 11.33
N LYS A 277 24.04 -18.20 10.30
CA LYS A 277 25.50 -18.46 10.35
C LYS A 277 26.25 -17.13 10.52
N ARG A 278 27.06 -17.00 11.56
CA ARG A 278 27.80 -15.77 11.88
C ARG A 278 29.29 -16.00 11.71
N ASP A 279 29.98 -15.02 11.11
CA ASP A 279 31.43 -14.91 11.16
C ASP A 279 31.83 -14.32 12.51
N ALA A 280 32.24 -15.19 13.44
CA ALA A 280 32.56 -14.81 14.81
C ALA A 280 33.83 -13.92 14.90
N GLU A 281 34.67 -13.87 13.87
CA GLU A 281 35.90 -13.08 13.87
C GLU A 281 35.65 -11.63 13.43
N ASN A 282 34.63 -11.38 12.60
CA ASN A 282 34.36 -10.06 12.03
C ASN A 282 33.07 -9.39 12.52
N LEU A 283 32.16 -10.11 13.19
CA LEU A 283 30.88 -9.57 13.67
C LEU A 283 30.84 -9.43 15.20
N ASP A 284 31.22 -8.25 15.69
CA ASP A 284 31.10 -7.90 17.11
C ASP A 284 29.67 -7.40 17.44
N LEU A 285 28.89 -8.27 18.08
CA LEU A 285 27.52 -7.96 18.52
C LEU A 285 27.48 -6.93 19.66
N ASP A 286 28.52 -6.86 20.50
CA ASP A 286 28.64 -5.86 21.56
C ASP A 286 28.92 -4.48 20.98
N TYR A 287 29.65 -4.40 19.86
CA TYR A 287 29.82 -3.16 19.12
C TYR A 287 28.49 -2.68 18.51
N ILE A 288 27.74 -3.57 17.85
CA ILE A 288 26.45 -3.24 17.20
C ILE A 288 25.37 -2.86 18.23
N ALA A 289 25.41 -3.45 19.42
CA ALA A 289 24.46 -3.14 20.48
C ALA A 289 24.68 -1.76 21.14
N LYS A 290 25.81 -1.07 20.91
CA LYS A 290 26.07 0.28 21.47
C LYS A 290 25.27 1.35 20.71
N PRO A 291 24.66 2.32 21.42
CA PRO A 291 23.96 3.41 20.74
C PRO A 291 24.98 4.33 20.07
N SER A 292 24.84 4.57 18.77
CA SER A 292 25.62 5.56 18.03
C SER A 292 25.36 6.96 18.62
N GLN A 293 26.39 7.62 19.16
CA GLN A 293 26.26 8.98 19.69
C GLN A 293 25.91 9.98 18.57
N PRO A 294 25.01 10.94 18.81
CA PRO A 294 24.84 12.06 17.90
C PRO A 294 26.08 12.96 17.97
N SER A 295 26.72 13.18 16.83
CA SER A 295 27.84 14.11 16.68
C SER A 295 27.38 15.54 16.97
N SER A 296 27.83 16.08 18.10
CA SER A 296 27.70 17.49 18.45
C SER A 296 28.76 18.32 17.72
N THR A 297 28.36 18.96 16.61
CA THR A 297 29.15 20.04 16.01
C THR A 297 28.42 21.37 16.18
N GLY A 298 29.03 22.27 16.95
CA GLY A 298 28.94 23.72 16.72
C GLY A 298 28.09 24.53 17.70
N ALA A 299 28.65 24.86 18.87
CA ALA A 299 28.23 26.01 19.67
C ALA A 299 29.44 26.87 20.04
N ASN A 300 29.61 28.00 19.34
CA ASN A 300 29.87 29.35 19.86
C ASN A 300 30.65 30.21 18.86
N SER A 301 29.99 31.26 18.35
CA SER A 301 30.51 32.62 18.54
C SER A 301 29.37 33.62 18.33
N LYS A 302 29.18 34.47 19.35
CA LYS A 302 28.35 35.68 19.31
C LYS A 302 29.12 36.75 18.54
N ILE A 303 28.49 37.41 17.56
CA ILE A 303 28.80 38.79 17.19
C ILE A 303 27.49 39.54 16.97
N SER A 304 27.38 40.64 17.70
CA SER A 304 26.38 41.71 17.68
C SER A 304 26.47 42.58 16.42
N GLY A 305 25.34 43.13 15.97
CA GLY A 305 25.33 44.22 15.00
C GLY A 305 23.91 44.62 14.61
N ASP A 306 23.54 45.84 14.98
CA ASP A 306 22.24 46.49 14.91
C ASP A 306 22.00 47.17 13.52
N GLU A 307 20.81 47.77 13.36
CA GLU A 307 20.44 48.83 12.39
C GLU A 307 19.62 48.48 11.12
N SER A 308 18.29 48.52 11.29
CA SER A 308 17.32 49.44 10.67
C SER A 308 17.54 50.11 9.28
N SER A 309 16.62 49.77 8.36
CA SER A 309 15.70 50.69 7.62
C SER A 309 16.08 51.17 6.18
N PRO A 310 15.13 51.76 5.40
CA PRO A 310 14.68 51.18 4.13
C PRO A 310 14.65 52.18 2.93
N ALA A 311 14.08 51.71 1.82
CA ALA A 311 13.49 52.46 0.70
C ALA A 311 14.40 52.87 -0.47
N SER A 312 14.02 52.45 -1.68
CA SER A 312 13.69 53.40 -2.77
C SER A 312 13.26 52.72 -4.08
N GLN A 313 12.03 53.09 -4.48
CA GLN A 313 11.61 53.50 -5.84
C GLN A 313 11.43 52.41 -6.92
N ALA A 314 10.22 52.08 -7.41
CA ALA A 314 9.13 52.86 -8.01
C ALA A 314 9.20 53.00 -9.55
N ALA A 315 8.06 52.64 -10.17
CA ALA A 315 7.47 53.16 -11.42
C ALA A 315 7.72 52.44 -12.77
N ASN A 316 6.67 51.79 -13.32
CA ASN A 316 5.83 52.26 -14.45
C ASN A 316 4.85 51.15 -14.91
N LYS A 317 3.53 51.27 -14.68
CA LYS A 317 2.43 51.78 -15.56
C LYS A 317 2.19 50.94 -16.85
N VAL A 318 1.15 50.06 -16.90
CA VAL A 318 -0.28 50.26 -17.35
C VAL A 318 -0.40 50.21 -18.91
N PHE A 319 -1.15 49.27 -19.54
CA PHE A 319 -2.59 49.35 -19.87
C PHE A 319 -3.27 48.01 -20.28
N THR A 320 -4.47 47.80 -19.71
CA THR A 320 -5.77 47.29 -20.21
C THR A 320 -5.94 46.31 -21.40
N HIS A 321 -6.72 45.25 -21.15
CA HIS A 321 -7.90 44.84 -21.95
C HIS A 321 -8.97 44.26 -20.99
N VAL A 322 -10.22 44.67 -21.14
CA VAL A 322 -11.39 44.18 -20.37
C VAL A 322 -12.17 43.22 -21.28
N ASP A 323 -12.40 42.00 -20.80
CA ASP A 323 -13.24 40.99 -21.46
C ASP A 323 -14.63 40.96 -20.79
N LEU A 324 -15.68 40.90 -21.61
CA LEU A 324 -17.09 41.15 -21.28
C LEU A 324 -17.92 39.87 -21.07
N ASP A 325 -17.30 38.67 -21.09
CA ASP A 325 -18.03 37.39 -21.09
C ASP A 325 -18.19 36.70 -19.72
N GLY A 326 -17.94 37.38 -18.61
CA GLY A 326 -18.46 36.94 -17.30
C GLY A 326 -17.94 35.58 -16.76
N HIS A 327 -16.82 35.06 -17.27
CA HIS A 327 -16.12 33.90 -16.71
C HIS A 327 -14.82 34.32 -16.02
N ALA A 328 -14.91 35.16 -14.99
CA ALA A 328 -13.76 35.54 -14.17
C ALA A 328 -13.46 34.47 -13.10
N LEU A 329 -13.02 33.28 -13.54
CA LEU A 329 -12.10 32.50 -12.71
C LEU A 329 -10.72 33.13 -12.89
N PRO A 330 -9.92 33.32 -11.83
CA PRO A 330 -8.54 33.75 -12.00
C PRO A 330 -7.86 32.77 -12.97
N PRO A 331 -7.01 33.24 -13.91
CA PRO A 331 -6.19 32.31 -14.69
C PRO A 331 -5.48 31.40 -13.69
N SER A 332 -5.74 30.08 -13.80
CA SER A 332 -4.89 29.09 -13.16
C SER A 332 -3.45 29.50 -13.47
N PRO A 333 -2.51 29.51 -12.50
CA PRO A 333 -1.15 29.97 -12.77
C PRO A 333 -0.59 29.10 -13.90
N ALA A 334 -0.68 29.63 -15.13
CA ALA A 334 -0.01 29.09 -16.27
C ALA A 334 1.46 29.07 -15.85
N PRO A 335 2.14 27.92 -15.95
CA PRO A 335 3.53 27.85 -15.56
C PRO A 335 4.27 28.92 -16.35
N SER A 336 4.93 29.83 -15.63
CA SER A 336 6.04 30.57 -16.20
C SER A 336 7.07 29.51 -16.61
N SER A 337 6.96 29.11 -17.88
CA SER A 337 7.90 28.22 -18.52
C SER A 337 9.28 28.81 -18.30
N PRO A 338 10.30 28.05 -17.86
CA PRO A 338 11.66 28.54 -17.91
C PRO A 338 12.12 28.48 -19.37
N LEU A 339 11.63 29.39 -20.19
CA LEU A 339 12.20 29.70 -21.50
C LEU A 339 12.90 31.05 -21.39
N SER A 340 14.13 31.03 -20.86
CA SER A 340 15.12 32.05 -21.21
C SER A 340 16.55 31.49 -21.11
N GLY A 341 17.11 31.10 -22.26
CA GLY A 341 18.54 31.19 -22.60
C GLY A 341 19.59 30.43 -21.78
N ARG A 342 19.25 29.75 -20.67
CA ARG A 342 20.19 28.93 -19.90
C ARG A 342 20.18 27.48 -20.40
N LYS A 343 21.37 26.89 -20.54
CA LYS A 343 21.54 25.47 -20.87
C LYS A 343 20.79 24.63 -19.84
N ARG A 344 19.86 23.77 -20.29
CA ARG A 344 19.14 22.84 -19.42
C ARG A 344 20.13 21.91 -18.73
N TYR A 345 19.95 21.63 -17.44
CA TYR A 345 20.83 20.69 -16.77
C TYR A 345 20.53 19.25 -17.20
N ALA A 346 21.44 18.34 -16.91
CA ALA A 346 21.17 16.91 -17.07
C ALA A 346 20.00 16.48 -16.18
N LEU A 347 19.23 15.47 -16.61
CA LEU A 347 18.00 15.06 -15.93
C LEU A 347 18.21 14.72 -14.45
N ALA A 348 19.33 14.07 -14.10
CA ALA A 348 19.69 13.78 -12.71
C ALA A 348 19.79 15.06 -11.85
N THR A 349 20.34 16.15 -12.40
CA THR A 349 20.35 17.45 -11.74
C THR A 349 18.94 18.02 -11.66
N GLU A 350 18.14 17.94 -12.72
CA GLU A 350 16.77 18.49 -12.73
C GLU A 350 15.84 17.76 -11.75
N LEU A 351 16.08 16.48 -11.46
CA LEU A 351 15.37 15.72 -10.43
C LEU A 351 15.61 16.27 -9.02
N VAL A 352 16.79 16.84 -8.74
CA VAL A 352 17.16 17.33 -7.40
C VAL A 352 16.97 18.84 -7.27
N TYR A 353 17.36 19.58 -8.31
CA TYR A 353 17.41 21.02 -8.34
C TYR A 353 16.04 21.62 -8.65
N THR A 354 15.50 22.33 -7.67
CA THR A 354 14.31 23.15 -7.80
C THR A 354 14.66 24.61 -7.51
N ASP A 355 14.23 25.52 -8.39
CA ASP A 355 14.36 26.95 -8.17
C ASP A 355 13.06 27.44 -7.51
N SER A 356 13.14 27.85 -6.24
CA SER A 356 11.99 28.41 -5.52
C SER A 356 12.39 29.60 -4.68
N LYS A 357 11.63 30.68 -4.82
CA LYS A 357 11.69 31.83 -3.92
C LYS A 357 10.64 31.64 -2.83
N ASP A 358 11.03 30.98 -1.75
CA ASP A 358 10.24 30.97 -0.53
C ASP A 358 10.48 32.27 0.26
N GLN A 359 9.44 32.78 0.93
CA GLN A 359 9.50 34.05 1.67
C GLN A 359 10.48 34.03 2.86
N TYR A 360 10.82 32.85 3.38
CA TYR A 360 11.78 32.66 4.46
C TYR A 360 13.11 32.06 3.97
N GLY A 361 13.26 31.84 2.67
CA GLY A 361 14.45 31.19 2.10
C GLY A 361 14.61 29.73 2.51
N ALA A 362 13.51 28.99 2.70
CA ALA A 362 13.57 27.59 3.10
C ALA A 362 14.33 26.72 2.08
N SER A 363 15.28 25.89 2.56
CA SER A 363 16.05 24.96 1.73
C SER A 363 15.23 23.80 1.17
N SER A 364 14.12 23.47 1.84
CA SER A 364 13.11 22.52 1.38
C SER A 364 11.79 23.25 1.28
N ILE A 365 10.96 22.85 0.31
CA ILE A 365 9.64 23.44 0.11
C ILE A 365 8.79 23.20 1.35
N PRO A 366 8.23 24.26 1.96
CA PRO A 366 7.31 24.12 3.08
C PRO A 366 6.04 23.37 2.67
N ILE A 367 5.47 22.62 3.61
CA ILE A 367 4.19 21.97 3.42
C ILE A 367 3.08 22.96 3.80
N TYR A 368 2.35 23.47 2.81
CA TYR A 368 1.22 24.38 3.03
C TYR A 368 -0.06 23.59 3.33
N GLN A 369 -0.19 23.14 4.58
CA GLN A 369 -1.38 22.44 5.08
C GLN A 369 -2.51 23.41 5.46
N SER A 370 -3.02 24.15 4.46
CA SER A 370 -4.17 25.04 4.61
C SER A 370 -5.25 24.68 3.60
N ALA A 371 -6.53 24.81 3.98
CA ALA A 371 -7.64 24.69 3.04
C ALA A 371 -7.86 25.98 2.23
N THR A 372 -7.69 27.14 2.86
CA THR A 372 -7.96 28.46 2.27
C THR A 372 -6.78 29.41 2.45
N PHE A 373 -6.71 30.43 1.59
CA PHE A 373 -5.68 31.47 1.61
C PHE A 373 -6.33 32.86 1.66
N LYS A 374 -5.82 33.73 2.54
CA LYS A 374 -6.35 35.09 2.71
C LYS A 374 -6.15 35.90 1.43
N GLN A 375 -7.21 36.53 0.93
CA GLN A 375 -7.15 37.42 -0.22
C GLN A 375 -6.80 38.84 0.21
N THR A 376 -6.04 39.56 -0.62
CA THR A 376 -5.66 40.96 -0.40
C THR A 376 -6.74 41.96 -0.84
N SER A 377 -7.70 41.53 -1.67
CA SER A 377 -8.86 42.33 -2.07
C SER A 377 -10.09 41.44 -2.33
N SER A 378 -11.29 42.03 -2.33
CA SER A 378 -12.54 41.34 -2.68
C SER A 378 -12.59 40.92 -4.15
N SER A 379 -11.81 41.57 -5.02
CA SER A 379 -11.60 41.18 -6.41
C SER A 379 -10.54 40.08 -6.62
N GLY A 380 -9.99 39.52 -5.54
CA GLY A 380 -8.89 38.54 -5.58
C GLY A 380 -7.51 39.21 -5.61
N GLY A 381 -6.48 38.47 -6.04
CA GLY A 381 -5.12 39.00 -6.22
C GLY A 381 -4.00 38.17 -5.59
N SER A 382 -4.34 37.14 -4.81
CA SER A 382 -3.39 36.09 -4.42
C SER A 382 -3.40 34.96 -5.45
N GLU A 383 -2.24 34.34 -5.72
CA GLU A 383 -2.12 33.16 -6.61
C GLU A 383 -2.96 31.97 -6.12
N TYR A 384 -3.18 31.89 -4.80
CA TYR A 384 -3.95 30.83 -4.16
C TYR A 384 -5.13 31.40 -3.39
N ASP A 385 -6.26 30.70 -3.48
CA ASP A 385 -7.51 30.97 -2.77
C ASP A 385 -7.99 29.75 -1.97
N TYR A 386 -8.00 28.57 -2.60
CA TYR A 386 -8.54 27.33 -2.08
C TYR A 386 -7.72 26.13 -2.57
N THR A 387 -7.30 25.24 -1.66
CA THR A 387 -6.36 24.14 -1.95
C THR A 387 -6.85 23.14 -3.00
N ARG A 388 -8.17 22.96 -3.15
CA ARG A 388 -8.74 22.17 -4.26
C ARG A 388 -8.32 22.75 -5.63
N SER A 389 -8.48 24.07 -5.79
CA SER A 389 -8.07 24.81 -6.99
C SER A 389 -6.54 24.83 -7.14
N GLY A 390 -5.81 25.19 -6.08
CA GLY A 390 -4.36 25.27 -6.11
C GLY A 390 -3.74 25.34 -4.72
N ASN A 391 -2.57 24.73 -4.55
CA ASN A 391 -1.80 24.75 -3.30
C ASN A 391 -0.31 24.97 -3.60
N PRO A 392 0.42 25.82 -2.86
CA PRO A 392 1.83 26.09 -3.13
C PRO A 392 2.71 24.84 -3.20
N THR A 393 2.48 23.87 -2.31
CA THR A 393 3.22 22.59 -2.27
C THR A 393 2.98 21.77 -3.53
N ARG A 394 1.70 21.65 -3.95
CA ARG A 394 1.30 20.92 -5.16
C ARG A 394 1.80 21.61 -6.42
N THR A 395 1.65 22.92 -6.51
CA THR A 395 2.12 23.70 -7.67
C THR A 395 3.64 23.60 -7.82
N HIS A 396 4.39 23.55 -6.72
CA HIS A 396 5.83 23.31 -6.81
C HIS A 396 6.14 21.93 -7.40
N LEU A 397 5.48 20.88 -6.91
CA LEU A 397 5.59 19.53 -7.48
C LEU A 397 5.23 19.53 -8.97
N GLU A 398 4.10 20.14 -9.36
CA GLU A 398 3.64 20.21 -10.76
C GLU A 398 4.66 20.90 -11.66
N ARG A 399 5.25 22.03 -11.22
CA ARG A 399 6.32 22.72 -11.94
C ARG A 399 7.57 21.84 -12.08
N HIS A 400 7.93 21.14 -11.01
CA HIS A 400 9.07 20.24 -11.00
C HIS A 400 8.87 19.06 -11.95
N MET A 401 7.70 18.43 -11.92
CA MET A 401 7.34 17.33 -12.82
C MET A 401 7.26 17.78 -14.27
N ALA A 402 6.68 18.94 -14.58
CA ALA A 402 6.66 19.49 -15.94
C ALA A 402 8.08 19.61 -16.52
N LYS A 403 9.01 20.11 -15.71
CA LYS A 403 10.43 20.21 -16.06
C LYS A 403 11.08 18.85 -16.30
N ILE A 404 10.78 17.84 -15.50
CA ILE A 404 11.34 16.48 -15.61
C ILE A 404 10.77 15.76 -16.84
N MET A 405 9.46 15.87 -17.07
CA MET A 405 8.72 15.21 -18.16
C MET A 405 8.86 15.94 -19.51
N ASN A 406 9.64 17.02 -19.56
CA ASN A 406 9.75 17.92 -20.70
C ASN A 406 8.40 18.42 -21.23
N ALA A 407 7.51 18.79 -20.31
CA ALA A 407 6.17 19.24 -20.59
C ALA A 407 6.02 20.74 -20.31
N SER A 408 5.13 21.38 -21.06
CA SER A 408 4.71 22.77 -20.81
C SER A 408 3.87 22.85 -19.54
N ARG A 409 3.08 21.81 -19.24
CA ARG A 409 2.26 21.72 -18.02
C ARG A 409 2.26 20.30 -17.47
N ALA A 410 2.30 20.20 -16.14
CA ALA A 410 1.96 18.98 -15.42
C ALA A 410 0.92 19.26 -14.33
N LEU A 411 0.14 18.23 -13.98
CA LEU A 411 -0.96 18.27 -13.02
C LEU A 411 -0.86 17.06 -12.10
N ALA A 412 -1.05 17.25 -10.79
CA ALA A 412 -0.93 16.20 -9.79
C ALA A 412 -2.29 15.83 -9.17
N VAL A 413 -2.62 14.54 -9.17
CA VAL A 413 -3.89 13.98 -8.70
C VAL A 413 -3.68 12.82 -7.73
N SER A 414 -4.74 12.42 -7.03
CA SER A 414 -4.69 11.46 -5.91
C SER A 414 -4.28 10.02 -6.28
N SER A 415 -4.31 9.62 -7.55
CA SER A 415 -3.86 8.29 -7.99
C SER A 415 -3.63 8.22 -9.51
N GLY A 416 -2.92 7.20 -9.99
CA GLY A 416 -2.77 6.95 -11.44
C GLY A 416 -4.12 6.72 -12.15
N MET A 417 -5.06 6.03 -11.49
CA MET A 417 -6.43 5.89 -12.04
C MET A 417 -7.19 7.22 -12.03
N GLY A 418 -6.94 8.09 -11.04
CA GLY A 418 -7.46 9.45 -11.04
C GLY A 418 -6.90 10.29 -12.20
N ALA A 419 -5.66 10.04 -12.61
CA ALA A 419 -5.06 10.70 -13.78
C ALA A 419 -5.78 10.27 -15.07
N LEU A 420 -5.98 8.96 -15.25
CA LEU A 420 -6.72 8.43 -16.39
C LEU A 420 -8.21 8.86 -16.38
N ASP A 421 -8.87 8.92 -15.23
CA ASP A 421 -10.26 9.44 -15.13
C ASP A 421 -10.34 10.90 -15.60
N VAL A 422 -9.38 11.74 -15.21
CA VAL A 422 -9.31 13.14 -15.68
C VAL A 422 -9.12 13.22 -17.19
N ILE A 423 -8.23 12.38 -17.75
CA ILE A 423 -7.96 12.35 -19.20
C ILE A 423 -9.19 11.86 -19.98
N THR A 424 -9.84 10.80 -19.51
CA THR A 424 -11.01 10.22 -20.18
C THR A 424 -12.24 11.13 -20.14
N ARG A 425 -12.31 12.10 -19.22
CA ARG A 425 -13.36 13.14 -19.21
C ARG A 425 -13.26 14.15 -20.36
N LEU A 426 -12.21 14.07 -21.18
CA LEU A 426 -12.15 14.78 -22.46
C LEU A 426 -13.10 14.18 -23.51
N LEU A 427 -13.48 12.91 -23.34
CA LEU A 427 -14.33 12.17 -24.26
C LEU A 427 -15.79 12.59 -24.11
N LYS A 428 -16.54 12.49 -25.21
CA LYS A 428 -17.98 12.69 -25.27
C LYS A 428 -18.69 11.40 -25.69
N PRO A 429 -20.00 11.25 -25.41
CA PRO A 429 -20.77 10.14 -25.95
C PRO A 429 -20.63 10.06 -27.48
N GLY A 430 -20.33 8.87 -27.99
CA GLY A 430 -20.08 8.61 -29.41
C GLY A 430 -18.61 8.73 -29.85
N ASP A 431 -17.71 9.23 -28.99
CA ASP A 431 -16.28 9.21 -29.28
C ASP A 431 -15.71 7.79 -29.17
N GLU A 432 -14.71 7.51 -30.02
CA GLU A 432 -14.00 6.23 -30.07
C GLU A 432 -12.62 6.33 -29.39
N VAL A 433 -12.31 5.31 -28.58
CA VAL A 433 -11.01 5.10 -27.92
C VAL A 433 -10.39 3.83 -28.50
N ILE A 434 -9.19 3.94 -29.05
CA ILE A 434 -8.38 2.79 -29.48
C ILE A 434 -7.33 2.53 -28.40
N THR A 435 -7.18 1.27 -27.97
CA THR A 435 -6.24 0.92 -26.90
C THR A 435 -5.73 -0.51 -27.03
N GLY A 436 -4.72 -0.85 -26.24
CA GLY A 436 -4.08 -2.16 -26.23
C GLY A 436 -5.01 -3.31 -25.81
N ASP A 437 -4.69 -4.51 -26.30
CA ASP A 437 -5.23 -5.78 -25.82
C ASP A 437 -4.63 -6.18 -24.46
N ASP A 438 -3.40 -5.77 -24.22
CA ASP A 438 -2.65 -5.93 -22.97
C ASP A 438 -2.48 -4.57 -22.29
N LEU A 439 -3.22 -4.37 -21.21
CA LEU A 439 -3.27 -3.13 -20.44
C LEU A 439 -3.38 -3.47 -18.96
N TYR A 440 -2.95 -2.54 -18.12
CA TYR A 440 -3.26 -2.59 -16.70
C TYR A 440 -4.77 -2.84 -16.45
N GLY A 441 -5.09 -3.84 -15.63
CA GLY A 441 -6.47 -4.23 -15.33
C GLY A 441 -7.37 -3.09 -14.82
N GLY A 442 -6.81 -2.09 -14.13
CA GLY A 442 -7.56 -0.89 -13.73
C GLY A 442 -8.00 -0.02 -14.91
N THR A 443 -7.14 0.14 -15.92
CA THR A 443 -7.42 0.83 -17.19
C THR A 443 -8.56 0.13 -17.92
N ASN A 444 -8.47 -1.18 -18.10
CA ASN A 444 -9.51 -2.00 -18.75
C ASN A 444 -10.87 -1.86 -18.03
N ARG A 445 -10.87 -1.86 -16.69
CA ARG A 445 -12.08 -1.66 -15.87
C ARG A 445 -12.71 -0.29 -16.08
N LEU A 446 -11.91 0.78 -16.11
CA LEU A 446 -12.42 2.14 -16.35
C LEU A 446 -13.01 2.26 -17.76
N LEU A 447 -12.30 1.80 -18.79
CA LEU A 447 -12.79 1.85 -20.17
C LEU A 447 -14.07 1.05 -20.36
N THR A 448 -14.18 -0.13 -19.73
CA THR A 448 -15.42 -0.92 -19.71
C THR A 448 -16.57 -0.16 -19.05
N TYR A 449 -16.29 0.55 -17.96
CA TYR A 449 -17.29 1.40 -17.30
C TYR A 449 -17.76 2.53 -18.20
N LEU A 450 -16.85 3.23 -18.89
CA LEU A 450 -17.20 4.30 -19.84
C LEU A 450 -18.02 3.76 -21.02
N LYS A 451 -17.64 2.59 -21.54
CA LYS A 451 -18.38 1.91 -22.62
C LYS A 451 -19.82 1.61 -22.23
N ASN A 452 -20.02 1.05 -21.04
CA ASN A 452 -21.35 0.60 -20.62
C ASN A 452 -22.25 1.74 -20.13
N ASN A 453 -21.67 2.85 -19.65
CA ASN A 453 -22.44 3.88 -18.93
C ASN A 453 -22.38 5.29 -19.55
N GLN A 454 -21.39 5.59 -20.40
CA GLN A 454 -21.15 6.95 -20.91
C GLN A 454 -21.17 7.04 -22.45
N GLY A 455 -21.50 5.94 -23.14
CA GLY A 455 -21.63 5.92 -24.59
C GLY A 455 -20.30 6.09 -25.34
N VAL A 456 -19.17 5.85 -24.67
CA VAL A 456 -17.84 5.80 -25.30
C VAL A 456 -17.69 4.47 -26.03
N ILE A 457 -17.14 4.48 -27.23
CA ILE A 457 -16.85 3.25 -27.98
C ILE A 457 -15.38 2.91 -27.73
N VAL A 458 -15.09 1.66 -27.36
CA VAL A 458 -13.73 1.21 -27.04
C VAL A 458 -13.35 0.06 -27.95
N HIS A 459 -12.23 0.23 -28.66
CA HIS A 459 -11.60 -0.75 -29.53
C HIS A 459 -10.31 -1.26 -28.88
N HIS A 460 -10.28 -2.55 -28.57
CA HIS A 460 -9.05 -3.22 -28.13
C HIS A 460 -8.37 -3.84 -29.36
N VAL A 461 -7.13 -3.44 -29.60
CA VAL A 461 -6.28 -3.93 -30.70
C VAL A 461 -4.88 -4.26 -30.17
N ASP A 462 -4.13 -5.07 -30.90
CA ASP A 462 -2.71 -5.27 -30.59
C ASP A 462 -1.91 -4.03 -30.99
N THR A 463 -1.65 -3.14 -30.03
CA THR A 463 -0.93 -1.89 -30.25
C THR A 463 0.56 -2.09 -30.50
N THR A 464 1.09 -3.31 -30.43
CA THR A 464 2.49 -3.56 -30.84
C THR A 464 2.67 -3.53 -32.35
N ASN A 465 1.58 -3.68 -33.09
CA ASN A 465 1.53 -3.51 -34.53
C ASN A 465 0.84 -2.18 -34.86
N ALA A 466 1.56 -1.24 -35.47
CA ALA A 466 0.99 0.05 -35.83
C ALA A 466 -0.15 -0.08 -36.86
N ASP A 467 -0.09 -1.09 -37.75
CA ASP A 467 -1.08 -1.25 -38.81
C ASP A 467 -2.48 -1.57 -38.25
N THR A 468 -2.57 -2.42 -37.22
CA THR A 468 -3.84 -2.78 -36.56
C THR A 468 -4.51 -1.56 -35.90
N VAL A 469 -3.71 -0.61 -35.41
CA VAL A 469 -4.20 0.66 -34.89
C VAL A 469 -4.76 1.48 -36.05
N THR A 470 -4.00 1.63 -37.14
CA THR A 470 -4.42 2.44 -38.30
C THR A 470 -5.68 1.94 -38.98
N GLU A 471 -5.92 0.63 -39.03
CA GLU A 471 -7.12 0.02 -39.61
C GLU A 471 -8.41 0.41 -38.89
N VAL A 472 -8.32 0.79 -37.61
CA VAL A 472 -9.47 1.11 -36.76
C VAL A 472 -9.66 2.61 -36.58
N ILE A 473 -8.67 3.43 -36.94
CA ILE A 473 -8.81 4.89 -36.84
C ILE A 473 -9.94 5.38 -37.77
N SER A 474 -10.80 6.22 -37.21
CA SER A 474 -11.94 6.82 -37.88
C SER A 474 -12.04 8.32 -37.57
N ASP A 475 -12.98 8.99 -38.23
CA ASP A 475 -13.37 10.38 -37.92
C ASP A 475 -14.00 10.52 -36.51
N LYS A 476 -14.42 9.41 -35.91
CA LYS A 476 -14.94 9.36 -34.54
C LYS A 476 -13.86 9.10 -33.50
N THR A 477 -12.68 8.61 -33.89
CA THR A 477 -11.55 8.41 -32.97
C THR A 477 -11.16 9.72 -32.30
N ALA A 478 -11.27 9.75 -30.98
CA ALA A 478 -10.93 10.90 -30.14
C ALA A 478 -9.71 10.63 -29.26
N MET A 479 -9.37 9.36 -29.02
CA MET A 479 -8.22 9.00 -28.18
C MET A 479 -7.57 7.70 -28.62
N VAL A 480 -6.25 7.69 -28.67
CA VAL A 480 -5.44 6.47 -28.77
C VAL A 480 -4.65 6.34 -27.46
N LEU A 481 -5.00 5.33 -26.64
CA LEU A 481 -4.41 5.10 -25.33
C LEU A 481 -3.41 3.95 -25.38
N LEU A 482 -2.14 4.26 -25.12
CA LEU A 482 -1.01 3.35 -25.22
C LEU A 482 -0.36 3.12 -23.85
N GLU A 483 0.22 1.94 -23.65
CA GLU A 483 1.04 1.57 -22.50
C GLU A 483 2.30 0.88 -23.03
N THR A 484 3.50 1.34 -22.65
CA THR A 484 4.74 0.70 -23.09
C THR A 484 5.90 0.89 -22.09
N PRO A 485 6.60 -0.18 -21.69
CA PRO A 485 6.24 -1.58 -21.89
C PRO A 485 4.89 -1.91 -21.24
N THR A 486 4.14 -2.87 -21.78
CA THR A 486 2.86 -3.31 -21.20
C THR A 486 3.07 -4.12 -19.92
N ASN A 487 2.08 -4.12 -19.02
CA ASN A 487 2.08 -4.91 -17.79
C ASN A 487 0.98 -5.99 -17.83
N PRO A 488 1.32 -7.30 -17.76
CA PRO A 488 2.60 -7.89 -17.35
C PRO A 488 3.46 -8.47 -18.50
N LEU A 489 3.02 -8.42 -19.76
CA LEU A 489 3.70 -9.13 -20.86
C LEU A 489 4.93 -8.39 -21.40
N ILE A 490 5.12 -7.12 -21.03
CA ILE A 490 6.30 -6.30 -21.35
C ILE A 490 6.43 -6.11 -22.87
N LYS A 491 5.29 -6.01 -23.56
CA LYS A 491 5.24 -5.69 -24.98
C LYS A 491 5.64 -4.23 -25.19
N ILE A 492 6.35 -3.94 -26.28
CA ILE A 492 6.77 -2.58 -26.66
C ILE A 492 5.84 -2.01 -27.73
N VAL A 493 5.49 -0.73 -27.61
CA VAL A 493 4.61 -0.02 -28.56
C VAL A 493 5.40 1.08 -29.26
N ASP A 494 5.35 1.12 -30.60
CA ASP A 494 5.97 2.17 -31.42
C ASP A 494 5.14 3.48 -31.35
N ILE A 495 5.39 4.27 -30.29
CA ILE A 495 4.73 5.56 -30.06
C ILE A 495 4.90 6.51 -31.26
N PRO A 496 6.12 6.75 -31.81
CA PRO A 496 6.30 7.68 -32.92
C PRO A 496 5.45 7.33 -34.14
N THR A 497 5.39 6.05 -34.52
CA THR A 497 4.66 5.62 -35.71
C THR A 497 3.15 5.73 -35.50
N ILE A 498 2.64 5.26 -34.37
CA ILE A 498 1.21 5.35 -34.04
C ILE A 498 0.77 6.80 -33.91
N ALA A 499 1.57 7.65 -33.27
CA ALA A 499 1.25 9.07 -33.11
C ALA A 499 1.13 9.78 -34.45
N ARG A 500 2.13 9.60 -35.34
CA ARG A 500 2.09 10.17 -36.70
C ARG A 500 0.84 9.71 -37.47
N ALA A 501 0.52 8.41 -37.43
CA ALA A 501 -0.64 7.89 -38.14
C ALA A 501 -1.95 8.44 -37.55
N THR A 502 -2.04 8.53 -36.23
CA THR A 502 -3.20 9.10 -35.52
C THR A 502 -3.45 10.55 -35.90
N HIS A 503 -2.41 11.39 -35.85
CA HIS A 503 -2.52 12.81 -36.18
C HIS A 503 -2.81 13.05 -37.67
N GLN A 504 -2.34 12.17 -38.56
CA GLN A 504 -2.65 12.23 -39.99
C GLN A 504 -4.11 11.86 -40.30
N ALA A 505 -4.66 10.88 -39.59
CA ALA A 505 -6.00 10.36 -39.84
C ALA A 505 -7.10 11.15 -39.12
N SER A 506 -6.83 11.72 -37.93
CA SER A 506 -7.80 12.47 -37.15
C SER A 506 -7.16 13.67 -36.45
N SER A 507 -7.56 14.88 -36.83
CA SER A 507 -7.07 16.13 -36.21
C SER A 507 -7.63 16.38 -34.80
N LYS A 508 -8.62 15.59 -34.36
CA LYS A 508 -9.22 15.70 -33.03
C LYS A 508 -8.69 14.65 -32.05
N ALA A 509 -8.06 13.59 -32.56
CA ALA A 509 -7.61 12.49 -31.73
C ALA A 509 -6.37 12.89 -30.91
N VAL A 510 -6.36 12.54 -29.63
CA VAL A 510 -5.19 12.69 -28.76
C VAL A 510 -4.53 11.35 -28.51
N VAL A 511 -3.20 11.32 -28.58
CA VAL A 511 -2.38 10.15 -28.24
C VAL A 511 -1.97 10.27 -26.77
N VAL A 512 -2.43 9.33 -25.96
CA VAL A 512 -2.20 9.26 -24.52
C VAL A 512 -1.28 8.09 -24.22
N VAL A 513 -0.21 8.33 -23.48
CA VAL A 513 0.75 7.27 -23.10
C VAL A 513 0.81 7.13 -21.57
N ASP A 514 0.55 5.91 -21.08
CA ASP A 514 0.92 5.49 -19.73
C ASP A 514 2.41 5.15 -19.70
N ASN A 515 3.21 5.99 -19.03
CA ASN A 515 4.67 5.84 -18.94
C ASN A 515 5.13 5.25 -17.60
N THR A 516 4.20 4.68 -16.82
CA THR A 516 4.47 4.26 -15.44
C THR A 516 5.60 3.22 -15.33
N MET A 517 5.79 2.37 -16.35
CA MET A 517 6.80 1.29 -16.35
C MET A 517 8.24 1.79 -16.56
N LEU A 518 8.43 2.98 -17.14
CA LEU A 518 9.74 3.54 -17.47
C LEU A 518 10.08 4.79 -16.66
N SER A 519 9.05 5.55 -16.25
CA SER A 519 9.18 6.89 -15.70
C SER A 519 9.84 7.90 -16.67
N PRO A 520 9.84 9.20 -16.36
CA PRO A 520 10.52 10.19 -17.19
C PRO A 520 12.03 9.99 -17.21
N MET A 521 12.57 9.20 -16.27
CA MET A 521 13.99 8.87 -16.24
C MET A 521 14.41 8.12 -17.50
N LEU A 522 13.57 7.19 -17.98
CA LEU A 522 13.93 6.32 -19.10
C LEU A 522 13.23 6.68 -20.41
N LEU A 523 12.04 7.28 -20.38
CA LEU A 523 11.33 7.70 -21.59
C LEU A 523 10.50 8.97 -21.34
N ASN A 524 10.51 9.90 -22.29
CA ASN A 524 9.59 11.03 -22.32
C ASN A 524 8.70 10.90 -23.57
N PRO A 525 7.49 10.34 -23.46
CA PRO A 525 6.60 10.12 -24.61
C PRO A 525 6.23 11.39 -25.38
N LEU A 526 6.16 12.53 -24.69
CA LEU A 526 5.88 13.84 -25.32
C LEU A 526 6.96 14.24 -26.34
N ASP A 527 8.21 13.79 -26.16
CA ASP A 527 9.31 14.09 -27.07
C ASP A 527 9.21 13.30 -28.39
N ILE A 528 8.38 12.26 -28.42
CA ILE A 528 8.27 11.30 -29.53
C ILE A 528 6.85 11.19 -30.10
N GLY A 529 6.00 12.20 -29.83
CA GLY A 529 4.72 12.39 -30.52
C GLY A 529 3.46 12.19 -29.67
N ALA A 530 3.57 11.83 -28.39
CA ALA A 530 2.39 11.79 -27.52
C ALA A 530 1.86 13.20 -27.23
N ASP A 531 0.55 13.36 -27.11
CA ASP A 531 -0.11 14.62 -26.72
C ASP A 531 -0.24 14.75 -25.21
N ILE A 532 -0.53 13.62 -24.56
CA ILE A 532 -0.64 13.48 -23.10
C ILE A 532 0.21 12.29 -22.66
N VAL A 533 0.98 12.49 -21.60
CA VAL A 533 1.58 11.40 -20.83
C VAL A 533 1.00 11.42 -19.43
N TYR A 534 0.76 10.24 -18.85
CA TYR A 534 0.49 10.15 -17.43
C TYR A 534 1.26 9.01 -16.79
N GLU A 535 1.44 9.12 -15.48
CA GLU A 535 2.11 8.10 -14.67
C GLU A 535 1.38 7.91 -13.34
N SER A 536 1.35 6.67 -12.88
CA SER A 536 1.05 6.39 -11.47
C SER A 536 2.24 6.80 -10.60
N GLY A 537 2.14 7.96 -9.98
CA GLY A 537 3.13 8.47 -9.03
C GLY A 537 3.35 7.57 -7.81
N THR A 538 2.41 6.66 -7.54
CA THR A 538 2.52 5.55 -6.58
C THR A 538 3.72 4.63 -6.82
N LYS A 539 4.25 4.57 -8.05
CA LYS A 539 5.27 3.61 -8.49
C LYS A 539 6.67 4.21 -8.39
N TYR A 540 7.41 4.28 -9.48
CA TYR A 540 8.79 4.76 -9.49
C TYR A 540 8.95 6.21 -9.00
N LEU A 541 7.98 7.10 -9.27
CA LEU A 541 8.08 8.50 -8.85
C LEU A 541 8.14 8.64 -7.32
N SER A 542 7.23 8.01 -6.57
CA SER A 542 7.35 7.91 -5.11
C SER A 542 8.52 7.00 -4.74
N GLY A 543 8.48 5.74 -5.15
CA GLY A 543 9.52 4.75 -4.88
C GLY A 543 9.48 4.10 -3.49
N HIS A 544 8.50 4.43 -2.63
CA HIS A 544 8.54 4.05 -1.20
C HIS A 544 7.27 3.37 -0.67
N HIS A 545 6.29 3.05 -1.52
CA HIS A 545 5.03 2.38 -1.13
C HIS A 545 4.21 3.10 -0.03
N ASP A 546 4.38 4.42 0.12
CA ASP A 546 3.81 5.19 1.22
C ASP A 546 2.71 6.17 0.80
N ILE A 547 2.55 6.41 -0.51
CA ILE A 547 1.52 7.31 -1.05
C ILE A 547 0.87 6.76 -2.31
N MET A 548 -0.34 7.24 -2.60
CA MET A 548 -0.93 7.14 -3.93
C MET A 548 -0.85 8.50 -4.63
N ALA A 549 -0.49 8.48 -5.91
CA ALA A 549 -0.46 9.69 -6.72
C ALA A 549 -0.61 9.37 -8.21
N GLY A 550 -1.03 10.36 -8.98
CA GLY A 550 -0.98 10.39 -10.44
C GLY A 550 -0.40 11.71 -10.90
N VAL A 551 0.37 11.68 -11.98
CA VAL A 551 0.91 12.88 -12.64
C VAL A 551 0.49 12.83 -14.10
N ILE A 552 -0.09 13.92 -14.59
CA ILE A 552 -0.45 14.11 -16.00
C ILE A 552 0.44 15.21 -16.56
N ALA A 553 0.95 15.07 -17.78
CA ALA A 553 1.70 16.12 -18.44
C ALA A 553 1.34 16.24 -19.92
N CYS A 554 1.36 17.46 -20.44
CA CYS A 554 1.02 17.78 -21.83
C CYS A 554 1.73 19.07 -22.27
N ASN A 555 1.82 19.27 -23.59
CA ASN A 555 2.40 20.48 -24.19
C ASN A 555 1.35 21.46 -24.72
N ASP A 556 0.13 21.01 -25.01
CA ASP A 556 -0.98 21.89 -25.41
C ASP A 556 -1.59 22.60 -24.19
N PRO A 557 -1.52 23.94 -24.09
CA PRO A 557 -2.12 24.69 -22.99
C PRO A 557 -3.64 24.48 -22.87
N ALA A 558 -4.36 24.40 -23.99
CA ALA A 558 -5.81 24.25 -23.99
C ALA A 558 -6.23 22.87 -23.45
N LEU A 559 -5.46 21.84 -23.75
CA LEU A 559 -5.64 20.50 -23.19
C LEU A 559 -5.36 20.48 -21.69
N GLY A 560 -4.27 21.13 -21.27
CA GLY A 560 -3.93 21.32 -19.87
C GLY A 560 -5.02 22.05 -19.07
N ASP A 561 -5.63 23.09 -19.65
CA ASP A 561 -6.71 23.85 -19.01
C ASP A 561 -7.97 23.01 -18.81
N LYS A 562 -8.36 22.21 -19.81
CA LYS A 562 -9.49 21.27 -19.70
C LYS A 562 -9.26 20.25 -18.59
N MET A 563 -8.07 19.67 -18.51
CA MET A 563 -7.74 18.69 -17.47
C MET A 563 -7.68 19.34 -16.08
N TYR A 564 -7.10 20.54 -15.96
CA TYR A 564 -7.11 21.31 -14.71
C TYR A 564 -8.54 21.62 -14.24
N PHE A 565 -9.39 22.10 -15.14
CA PHE A 565 -10.79 22.38 -14.84
C PHE A 565 -11.50 21.15 -14.28
N THR A 566 -11.26 19.99 -14.89
CA THR A 566 -11.78 18.70 -14.42
C THR A 566 -11.29 18.37 -13.02
N ILE A 567 -9.98 18.45 -12.76
CA ILE A 567 -9.39 18.18 -11.44
C ILE A 567 -10.01 19.08 -10.36
N ASN A 568 -10.14 20.37 -10.66
CA ASN A 568 -10.74 21.31 -9.74
C ASN A 568 -12.21 20.97 -9.47
N SER A 569 -12.96 20.66 -10.52
CA SER A 569 -14.40 20.37 -10.45
C SER A 569 -14.73 19.07 -9.70
N THR A 570 -13.92 18.02 -9.88
CA THR A 570 -14.11 16.73 -9.21
C THR A 570 -13.44 16.67 -7.84
N GLY A 571 -12.48 17.56 -7.59
CA GLY A 571 -11.74 17.62 -6.33
C GLY A 571 -10.69 16.52 -6.17
N CYS A 572 -10.16 15.97 -7.27
CA CYS A 572 -9.20 14.86 -7.23
C CYS A 572 -7.72 15.28 -7.17
N GLY A 573 -7.42 16.57 -6.94
CA GLY A 573 -6.06 17.07 -6.83
C GLY A 573 -5.28 16.43 -5.68
N LEU A 574 -3.96 16.26 -5.85
CA LEU A 574 -3.10 15.61 -4.85
C LEU A 574 -3.03 16.42 -3.55
N SER A 575 -2.97 15.74 -2.40
CA SER A 575 -2.88 16.39 -1.10
C SER A 575 -1.53 17.11 -0.90
N PRO A 576 -1.43 18.15 -0.05
CA PRO A 576 -0.15 18.83 0.20
C PRO A 576 0.93 17.90 0.78
N ASN A 577 0.55 16.96 1.65
CA ASN A 577 1.47 16.00 2.25
C ASN A 577 1.99 15.00 1.20
N ASP A 578 1.10 14.43 0.39
CA ASP A 578 1.51 13.50 -0.66
C ASP A 578 2.31 14.21 -1.76
N SER A 579 1.99 15.48 -2.02
CA SER A 579 2.79 16.31 -2.95
C SER A 579 4.22 16.47 -2.47
N PHE A 580 4.40 16.71 -1.17
CA PHE A 580 5.72 16.78 -0.54
C PHE A 580 6.46 15.43 -0.58
N LEU A 581 5.79 14.33 -0.22
CA LEU A 581 6.38 12.99 -0.23
C LEU A 581 6.76 12.55 -1.65
N LEU A 582 5.91 12.82 -2.65
CA LEU A 582 6.21 12.54 -4.04
C LEU A 582 7.43 13.33 -4.52
N MET A 583 7.49 14.62 -4.21
CA MET A 583 8.65 15.47 -4.54
C MET A 583 9.93 14.94 -3.88
N ARG A 584 9.85 14.47 -2.63
CA ARG A 584 10.98 13.83 -1.94
C ARG A 584 11.43 12.54 -2.64
N GLY A 585 10.48 11.70 -3.05
CA GLY A 585 10.76 10.46 -3.80
C GLY A 585 11.42 10.72 -5.16
N VAL A 586 10.94 11.72 -5.90
CA VAL A 586 11.45 12.11 -7.22
C VAL A 586 12.94 12.49 -7.16
N LYS A 587 13.39 13.14 -6.09
CA LYS A 587 14.80 13.54 -5.92
C LYS A 587 15.78 12.37 -5.90
N THR A 588 15.35 11.16 -5.58
CA THR A 588 16.19 9.95 -5.60
C THR A 588 15.90 9.03 -6.79
N LEU A 589 15.03 9.44 -7.72
CA LEU A 589 14.61 8.60 -8.85
C LEU A 589 15.78 8.09 -9.69
N ALA A 590 16.76 8.95 -10.01
CA ALA A 590 17.90 8.58 -10.84
C ALA A 590 18.71 7.42 -10.23
N ILE A 591 19.13 7.56 -8.97
CA ILE A 591 19.95 6.54 -8.29
C ILE A 591 19.17 5.25 -8.01
N ARG A 592 17.86 5.35 -7.73
CA ARG A 592 17.00 4.17 -7.56
C ARG A 592 16.87 3.43 -8.88
N MET A 593 16.51 4.14 -9.96
CA MET A 593 16.31 3.54 -11.27
C MET A 593 17.60 2.93 -11.84
N GLU A 594 18.77 3.55 -11.61
CA GLU A 594 20.06 2.97 -11.98
C GLU A 594 20.30 1.62 -11.30
N LYS A 595 20.18 1.58 -9.97
CA LYS A 595 20.40 0.35 -9.19
C LYS A 595 19.36 -0.72 -9.52
N GLN A 596 18.10 -0.36 -9.67
CA GLN A 596 17.01 -1.29 -10.02
C GLN A 596 17.22 -1.89 -11.41
N GLN A 597 17.65 -1.11 -12.40
CA GLN A 597 17.98 -1.63 -13.74
C GLN A 597 19.18 -2.56 -13.72
N ALA A 598 20.25 -2.20 -13.00
CA ALA A 598 21.44 -3.03 -12.87
C ALA A 598 21.09 -4.39 -12.22
N ASN A 599 20.29 -4.38 -11.17
CA ASN A 599 19.79 -5.59 -10.52
C ASN A 599 18.90 -6.40 -11.48
N ALA A 600 17.97 -5.76 -12.18
CA ALA A 600 17.05 -6.42 -13.10
C ALA A 600 17.77 -7.10 -14.27
N GLN A 601 18.80 -6.46 -14.83
CA GLN A 601 19.63 -7.05 -15.88
C GLN A 601 20.31 -8.34 -15.39
N ARG A 602 20.95 -8.32 -14.21
CA ARG A 602 21.61 -9.51 -13.63
C ARG A 602 20.62 -10.65 -13.40
N ILE A 603 19.42 -10.35 -12.90
CA ILE A 603 18.38 -11.35 -12.62
C ILE A 603 17.77 -11.89 -13.92
N ALA A 604 17.59 -11.04 -14.94
CA ALA A 604 17.11 -11.45 -16.25
C ALA A 604 18.10 -12.42 -16.93
N GLU A 605 19.40 -12.09 -16.91
CA GLU A 605 20.47 -12.95 -17.45
C GLU A 605 20.61 -14.25 -16.66
N PHE A 606 20.47 -14.20 -15.33
CA PHE A 606 20.41 -15.39 -14.49
C PHE A 606 19.24 -16.28 -14.95
N LEU A 607 18.01 -15.79 -15.03
CA LEU A 607 16.87 -16.60 -15.44
C LEU A 607 17.02 -17.14 -16.87
N GLU A 608 17.49 -16.33 -17.81
CA GLU A 608 17.68 -16.72 -19.22
C GLU A 608 18.75 -17.80 -19.36
N SER A 609 19.89 -17.67 -18.68
CA SER A 609 20.98 -18.65 -18.70
C SER A 609 20.59 -20.01 -18.11
N HIS A 610 19.53 -20.05 -17.29
CA HIS A 610 18.99 -21.28 -16.72
C HIS A 610 17.89 -21.91 -17.57
N GLY A 611 17.50 -21.31 -18.69
CA GLY A 611 16.55 -21.88 -19.65
C GLY A 611 15.10 -21.41 -19.48
N PHE A 612 14.84 -20.42 -18.61
CA PHE A 612 13.52 -19.81 -18.54
C PHE A 612 13.29 -18.87 -19.73
N ARG A 613 12.04 -18.81 -20.21
CA ARG A 613 11.64 -17.78 -21.17
C ARG A 613 11.42 -16.47 -20.43
N VAL A 614 12.36 -15.54 -20.57
CA VAL A 614 12.34 -14.23 -19.89
C VAL A 614 11.83 -13.15 -20.84
N ARG A 615 10.97 -12.28 -20.31
CA ARG A 615 10.44 -11.07 -20.95
C ARG A 615 11.07 -9.87 -20.25
N TYR A 616 12.13 -9.34 -20.84
CA TYR A 616 12.79 -8.13 -20.35
C TYR A 616 13.40 -7.35 -21.52
N PRO A 617 13.14 -6.05 -21.70
CA PRO A 617 13.63 -5.29 -22.86
C PRO A 617 15.16 -5.10 -22.85
N GLY A 618 15.83 -5.40 -21.73
CA GLY A 618 17.28 -5.39 -21.62
C GLY A 618 17.95 -6.64 -22.21
N LEU A 619 17.21 -7.72 -22.45
CA LEU A 619 17.74 -8.93 -23.09
C LEU A 619 17.61 -8.84 -24.61
N LYS A 620 18.68 -9.19 -25.34
CA LYS A 620 18.67 -9.23 -26.82
C LYS A 620 17.68 -10.24 -27.41
N SER A 621 17.27 -11.23 -26.61
CA SER A 621 16.22 -12.20 -26.96
C SER A 621 14.82 -11.59 -26.98
N HIS A 622 14.63 -10.39 -26.42
CA HIS A 622 13.35 -9.71 -26.44
C HIS A 622 12.95 -9.39 -27.89
N PRO A 623 11.76 -9.80 -28.38
CA PRO A 623 11.39 -9.65 -29.79
C PRO A 623 11.41 -8.20 -30.30
N GLN A 624 11.26 -7.25 -29.38
CA GLN A 624 11.19 -5.81 -29.66
C GLN A 624 12.37 -5.04 -29.04
N TYR A 625 13.52 -5.71 -28.84
CA TYR A 625 14.73 -5.11 -28.25
C TYR A 625 15.17 -3.83 -28.98
N ASP A 626 15.36 -3.90 -30.30
CA ASP A 626 15.82 -2.75 -31.09
C ASP A 626 14.82 -1.59 -31.07
N LEU A 627 13.52 -1.90 -31.13
CA LEU A 627 12.46 -0.90 -31.02
C LEU A 627 12.51 -0.19 -29.66
N HIS A 628 12.66 -0.94 -28.56
CA HIS A 628 12.76 -0.37 -27.21
C HIS A 628 13.92 0.63 -27.11
N TRP A 629 15.12 0.22 -27.54
CA TRP A 629 16.32 1.06 -27.46
C TRP A 629 16.34 2.23 -28.46
N SER A 630 15.47 2.20 -29.48
CA SER A 630 15.28 3.36 -30.36
C SER A 630 14.55 4.54 -29.68
N MET A 631 13.81 4.28 -28.59
CA MET A 631 12.99 5.28 -27.89
C MET A 631 13.45 5.53 -26.45
N ALA A 632 13.83 4.47 -25.73
CA ALA A 632 14.11 4.52 -24.30
C ALA A 632 15.62 4.63 -23.98
N ARG A 633 15.93 5.21 -22.82
CA ARG A 633 17.29 5.37 -22.28
C ARG A 633 17.73 4.21 -21.38
N GLY A 634 16.87 3.22 -21.18
CA GLY A 634 17.13 2.08 -20.32
C GLY A 634 15.98 1.07 -20.32
N ALA A 635 16.23 -0.13 -19.81
CA ALA A 635 15.31 -1.27 -19.88
C ALA A 635 14.22 -1.28 -18.79
N GLY A 636 14.35 -0.47 -17.74
CA GLY A 636 13.46 -0.51 -16.58
C GLY A 636 13.78 -1.68 -15.64
N ALA A 637 12.93 -1.90 -14.64
CA ALA A 637 13.20 -2.87 -13.58
C ALA A 637 12.04 -3.82 -13.27
N VAL A 638 11.13 -3.98 -14.23
CA VAL A 638 10.10 -5.01 -14.20
C VAL A 638 10.44 -6.02 -15.29
N LEU A 639 10.47 -7.29 -14.93
CA LEU A 639 10.65 -8.41 -15.84
C LEU A 639 9.62 -9.49 -15.52
N SER A 640 9.34 -10.33 -16.51
CA SER A 640 8.47 -11.50 -16.32
C SER A 640 9.15 -12.74 -16.88
N PHE A 641 8.82 -13.92 -16.36
CA PHE A 641 9.27 -15.19 -16.93
C PHE A 641 8.19 -16.26 -16.85
N GLU A 642 8.26 -17.23 -17.76
CA GLU A 642 7.34 -18.36 -17.87
C GLU A 642 8.03 -19.64 -17.35
N THR A 643 7.27 -20.50 -16.67
CA THR A 643 7.77 -21.78 -16.11
C THR A 643 7.23 -23.00 -16.84
N GLY A 644 6.25 -22.81 -17.74
CA GLY A 644 5.47 -23.85 -18.39
C GLY A 644 4.46 -24.55 -17.48
N ASN A 645 4.39 -24.22 -16.18
CA ASN A 645 3.52 -24.92 -15.23
C ASN A 645 3.04 -24.00 -14.11
N ILE A 646 1.72 -23.80 -14.02
CA ILE A 646 1.09 -22.91 -13.04
C ILE A 646 1.40 -23.33 -11.60
N GLY A 647 1.36 -24.62 -11.29
CA GLY A 647 1.65 -25.14 -9.96
C GLY A 647 3.13 -25.01 -9.60
N LEU A 648 4.03 -25.07 -10.58
CA LEU A 648 5.45 -24.77 -10.39
C LEU A 648 5.63 -23.28 -10.05
N SER A 649 4.98 -22.40 -10.81
CA SER A 649 5.04 -20.96 -10.55
C SER A 649 4.55 -20.59 -9.16
N GLU A 650 3.43 -21.18 -8.71
CA GLU A 650 2.90 -20.98 -7.36
C GLU A 650 3.91 -21.36 -6.29
N ARG A 651 4.52 -22.55 -6.42
CA ARG A 651 5.56 -23.01 -5.48
C ARG A 651 6.79 -22.08 -5.47
N ILE A 652 7.21 -21.56 -6.62
CA ILE A 652 8.34 -20.60 -6.70
C ILE A 652 7.98 -19.32 -5.95
N VAL A 653 6.81 -18.74 -6.22
CA VAL A 653 6.37 -17.49 -5.59
C VAL A 653 6.23 -17.65 -4.08
N GLU A 654 5.67 -18.76 -3.60
CA GLU A 654 5.51 -19.03 -2.17
C GLU A 654 6.82 -19.41 -1.46
N ALA A 655 7.81 -19.93 -2.19
CA ALA A 655 9.09 -20.32 -1.62
C ALA A 655 10.06 -19.15 -1.42
N ALA A 656 9.91 -18.05 -2.17
CA ALA A 656 10.74 -16.85 -2.04
C ALA A 656 10.57 -16.16 -0.68
N ARG A 657 11.65 -15.64 -0.09
CA ARG A 657 11.66 -15.05 1.26
C ARG A 657 11.98 -13.56 1.25
N LEU A 658 12.89 -13.12 0.39
CA LEU A 658 13.25 -11.70 0.23
C LEU A 658 12.24 -10.98 -0.67
N TRP A 659 11.68 -11.69 -1.64
CA TRP A 659 10.71 -11.15 -2.57
C TRP A 659 9.33 -11.04 -1.91
N GLY A 660 8.85 -9.81 -1.72
CA GLY A 660 7.51 -9.59 -1.17
C GLY A 660 6.40 -9.98 -2.15
N ILE A 661 5.48 -10.85 -1.74
CA ILE A 661 4.31 -11.21 -2.58
C ILE A 661 3.35 -10.01 -2.63
N SER A 662 3.34 -9.27 -3.73
CA SER A 662 2.51 -8.07 -3.89
C SER A 662 2.23 -7.72 -5.35
N VAL A 663 1.08 -7.08 -5.59
CA VAL A 663 0.63 -6.68 -6.93
C VAL A 663 1.24 -5.35 -7.43
N SER A 664 1.93 -4.60 -6.57
CA SER A 664 2.54 -3.32 -6.95
C SER A 664 3.92 -3.49 -7.63
N PHE A 665 4.57 -2.37 -7.98
CA PHE A 665 5.94 -2.30 -8.51
C PHE A 665 6.52 -0.90 -8.31
N GLY A 666 7.80 -0.74 -8.62
CA GLY A 666 8.48 0.57 -8.65
C GLY A 666 8.96 1.08 -7.29
N CYS A 667 8.90 0.25 -6.25
CA CYS A 667 9.45 0.54 -4.93
C CYS A 667 10.91 0.11 -4.82
N VAL A 668 11.60 0.61 -3.78
CA VAL A 668 12.92 0.16 -3.37
C VAL A 668 12.95 -1.32 -2.95
N ASN A 669 11.81 -1.91 -2.56
CA ASN A 669 11.69 -3.32 -2.21
C ASN A 669 11.34 -4.19 -3.42
N SER A 670 11.97 -5.36 -3.51
CA SER A 670 11.73 -6.38 -4.53
C SER A 670 10.43 -7.14 -4.29
N LEU A 671 9.64 -7.34 -5.35
CA LEU A 671 8.33 -8.00 -5.29
C LEU A 671 8.22 -9.12 -6.32
N ILE A 672 7.48 -10.17 -5.96
CA ILE A 672 7.17 -11.31 -6.82
C ILE A 672 5.65 -11.50 -6.87
N SER A 673 5.11 -11.87 -8.03
CA SER A 673 3.66 -12.09 -8.18
C SER A 673 3.34 -13.00 -9.36
N MET A 674 2.15 -13.61 -9.32
CA MET A 674 1.53 -14.28 -10.46
C MET A 674 0.37 -13.42 -10.98
N PRO A 675 0.56 -12.63 -12.06
CA PRO A 675 -0.44 -11.70 -12.56
C PRO A 675 -1.83 -12.33 -12.78
N CYS A 676 -1.92 -13.48 -13.45
CA CYS A 676 -3.21 -14.12 -13.77
C CYS A 676 -3.99 -14.63 -12.54
N ARG A 677 -3.31 -14.88 -11.40
CA ARG A 677 -3.95 -15.28 -10.13
C ARG A 677 -4.18 -14.13 -9.16
N MET A 678 -3.51 -13.00 -9.37
CA MET A 678 -3.53 -11.85 -8.46
C MET A 678 -4.11 -10.62 -9.17
N SER A 679 -3.28 -9.81 -9.80
CA SER A 679 -3.66 -8.50 -10.34
C SER A 679 -4.63 -8.55 -11.53
N HIS A 680 -4.60 -9.64 -12.31
CA HIS A 680 -5.41 -9.86 -13.51
C HIS A 680 -6.46 -10.95 -13.31
N ALA A 681 -6.67 -11.42 -12.07
CA ALA A 681 -7.68 -12.42 -11.75
C ALA A 681 -9.12 -11.97 -12.09
N SER A 682 -9.37 -10.66 -12.18
CA SER A 682 -10.68 -10.11 -12.55
C SER A 682 -10.97 -10.15 -14.05
N ILE A 683 -9.99 -10.44 -14.91
CA ILE A 683 -10.22 -10.69 -16.35
C ILE A 683 -10.69 -12.13 -16.47
N ASP A 684 -11.80 -12.42 -17.17
CA ASP A 684 -12.28 -13.78 -17.31
C ASP A 684 -11.30 -14.66 -18.12
N ALA A 685 -11.30 -15.97 -17.85
CA ALA A 685 -10.34 -16.90 -18.43
C ALA A 685 -10.35 -16.91 -19.96
N LYS A 686 -11.53 -16.76 -20.58
CA LYS A 686 -11.67 -16.70 -22.04
C LYS A 686 -10.97 -15.47 -22.60
N THR A 687 -11.19 -14.30 -22.01
CA THR A 687 -10.50 -13.06 -22.41
C THR A 687 -8.98 -13.15 -22.20
N ARG A 688 -8.50 -13.82 -21.14
CA ARG A 688 -7.05 -14.03 -20.93
C ARG A 688 -6.44 -14.95 -21.99
N GLU A 689 -7.15 -16.00 -22.37
CA GLU A 689 -6.76 -16.92 -23.44
C GLU A 689 -6.73 -16.21 -24.81
N GLU A 690 -7.78 -15.42 -25.11
CA GLU A 690 -7.85 -14.59 -26.32
C GLU A 690 -6.68 -13.60 -26.41
N ARG A 691 -6.23 -13.06 -25.26
CA ARG A 691 -5.07 -12.16 -25.13
C ARG A 691 -3.73 -12.89 -25.05
N GLN A 692 -3.73 -14.22 -25.16
CA GLN A 692 -2.54 -15.07 -25.09
C GLN A 692 -1.70 -14.82 -23.82
N MET A 693 -2.35 -14.57 -22.67
CA MET A 693 -1.67 -14.35 -21.39
C MET A 693 -1.29 -15.70 -20.76
N PRO A 694 0.02 -16.02 -20.61
CA PRO A 694 0.43 -17.28 -19.99
C PRO A 694 0.02 -17.30 -18.50
N GLU A 695 -0.73 -18.31 -18.07
CA GLU A 695 -1.21 -18.37 -16.67
C GLU A 695 -0.11 -18.71 -15.66
N ASP A 696 1.00 -19.27 -16.13
CA ASP A 696 2.20 -19.61 -15.38
C ASP A 696 3.18 -18.44 -15.26
N ILE A 697 2.88 -17.28 -15.86
CA ILE A 697 3.78 -16.13 -15.83
C ILE A 697 4.03 -15.63 -14.40
N ILE A 698 5.31 -15.48 -14.05
CA ILE A 698 5.76 -14.80 -12.84
C ILE A 698 6.27 -13.42 -13.24
N ARG A 699 5.84 -12.39 -12.51
CA ARG A 699 6.36 -11.02 -12.65
C ARG A 699 7.24 -10.69 -11.46
N LEU A 700 8.45 -10.24 -11.75
CA LEU A 700 9.42 -9.71 -10.79
C LEU A 700 9.51 -8.18 -10.92
N CYS A 701 9.35 -7.51 -9.80
CA CYS A 701 9.55 -6.07 -9.69
C CYS A 701 10.82 -5.85 -8.86
N VAL A 702 11.92 -5.50 -9.52
CA VAL A 702 13.24 -5.53 -8.88
C VAL A 702 13.50 -4.22 -8.12
N GLY A 703 13.86 -4.37 -6.85
CA GLY A 703 14.23 -3.30 -5.92
C GLY A 703 15.72 -2.96 -5.95
N ILE A 704 16.19 -2.31 -4.89
CA ILE A 704 17.58 -1.86 -4.74
C ILE A 704 18.39 -2.69 -3.76
N GLU A 705 17.87 -3.84 -3.33
CA GLU A 705 18.61 -4.81 -2.50
C GLU A 705 19.91 -5.25 -3.19
N ASP A 706 20.74 -5.98 -2.45
CA ASP A 706 21.88 -6.63 -3.07
C ASP A 706 21.41 -7.66 -4.11
N ALA A 707 22.02 -7.63 -5.29
CA ALA A 707 21.56 -8.48 -6.39
C ALA A 707 21.96 -9.94 -6.17
N ASP A 708 23.05 -10.21 -5.46
CA ASP A 708 23.47 -11.57 -5.14
C ASP A 708 22.49 -12.20 -4.15
N ASP A 709 22.04 -11.45 -3.13
CA ASP A 709 21.00 -11.91 -2.20
C ASP A 709 19.67 -12.22 -2.91
N LEU A 710 19.25 -11.34 -3.83
CA LEU A 710 18.02 -11.54 -4.62
C LEU A 710 18.10 -12.78 -5.52
N ILE A 711 19.25 -12.99 -6.17
CA ILE A 711 19.51 -14.15 -7.03
C ILE A 711 19.60 -15.42 -6.18
N GLU A 712 20.28 -15.41 -5.04
CA GLU A 712 20.37 -16.56 -4.13
C GLU A 712 19.00 -16.97 -3.61
N ASP A 713 18.17 -16.02 -3.17
CA ASP A 713 16.83 -16.31 -2.69
C ASP A 713 15.92 -16.87 -3.81
N LEU A 714 16.01 -16.29 -5.01
CA LEU A 714 15.26 -16.78 -6.18
C LEU A 714 15.75 -18.17 -6.60
N SER A 715 17.06 -18.39 -6.63
CA SER A 715 17.69 -19.67 -6.93
C SER A 715 17.23 -20.77 -5.95
N ARG A 716 17.25 -20.48 -4.64
CA ARG A 716 16.70 -21.36 -3.61
C ARG A 716 15.23 -21.67 -3.85
N ALA A 717 14.42 -20.67 -4.18
CA ALA A 717 12.99 -20.85 -4.46
C ALA A 717 12.76 -21.75 -5.69
N LEU A 718 13.54 -21.56 -6.76
CA LEU A 718 13.51 -22.40 -7.97
C LEU A 718 13.86 -23.86 -7.66
N VAL A 719 14.91 -24.12 -6.87
CA VAL A 719 15.31 -25.48 -6.45
C VAL A 719 14.23 -26.12 -5.59
N GLN A 720 13.75 -25.41 -4.57
CA GLN A 720 12.75 -25.93 -3.64
C GLN A 720 11.42 -26.26 -4.35
N ALA A 721 11.05 -25.48 -5.37
CA ALA A 721 9.85 -25.73 -6.16
C ALA A 721 9.98 -26.92 -7.13
N GLY A 722 11.21 -27.42 -7.35
CA GLY A 722 11.54 -28.43 -8.35
C GLY A 722 11.61 -27.88 -9.77
N ALA A 723 11.84 -26.58 -9.94
CA ALA A 723 11.94 -25.94 -11.25
C ALA A 723 13.27 -26.24 -11.94
N VAL A 724 14.31 -26.49 -11.14
CA VAL A 724 15.69 -26.72 -11.58
C VAL A 724 16.28 -27.90 -10.81
N THR A 725 17.10 -28.70 -11.50
CA THR A 725 17.90 -29.77 -10.90
C THR A 725 19.32 -29.25 -10.69
N VAL A 726 19.85 -29.42 -9.49
CA VAL A 726 21.25 -29.09 -9.17
C VAL A 726 22.12 -30.29 -9.55
N THR A 727 23.01 -30.11 -10.53
CA THR A 727 23.97 -31.12 -10.96
C THR A 727 25.39 -30.71 -10.58
N LEU A 728 26.36 -31.65 -10.66
CA LEU A 728 27.78 -31.36 -10.42
C LEU A 728 28.35 -30.33 -11.42
N ASP A 729 27.72 -30.18 -12.58
CA ASP A 729 28.14 -29.28 -13.66
C ASP A 729 27.38 -27.92 -13.65
N GLY A 730 26.38 -27.74 -12.76
CA GLY A 730 25.61 -26.51 -12.63
C GLY A 730 24.11 -26.69 -12.37
N PHE A 731 23.37 -25.57 -12.42
CA PHE A 731 21.91 -25.49 -12.29
C PHE A 731 21.23 -25.61 -13.66
N HIS A 732 20.29 -26.54 -13.83
CA HIS A 732 19.55 -26.72 -15.10
C HIS A 732 18.03 -26.83 -14.87
N VAL A 733 17.20 -26.19 -15.70
CA VAL A 733 15.74 -26.37 -15.67
C VAL A 733 15.38 -27.83 -15.88
N GLY A 734 14.47 -28.35 -15.03
CA GLY A 734 13.99 -29.72 -15.16
C GLY A 734 13.11 -29.87 -16.39
N ASP A 735 13.42 -30.85 -17.25
CA ASP A 735 12.58 -31.19 -18.39
C ASP A 735 11.16 -31.53 -17.93
N ALA A 736 10.16 -30.80 -18.45
CA ALA A 736 8.72 -31.03 -18.19
C ALA A 736 8.18 -32.33 -18.81
N THR A 737 9.03 -33.30 -19.11
CA THR A 737 8.67 -34.55 -19.80
C THR A 737 9.40 -35.75 -19.23
N THR A 738 9.31 -36.03 -17.92
CA THR A 738 9.39 -37.40 -17.41
C THR A 738 9.02 -37.49 -15.93
N SER A 739 7.74 -37.79 -15.65
CA SER A 739 7.37 -38.76 -14.62
C SER A 739 5.89 -39.12 -14.79
N ALA A 740 5.66 -40.32 -15.30
CA ALA A 740 4.38 -41.00 -15.36
C ALA A 740 3.90 -41.44 -13.97
#